data_AF-A0A367Z8S8-F1
#
_entry.id   AF-A0A367Z8S8-F1
#
_cell.length_a   1.000
_cell.length_b   1.000
_cell.length_c   1.000
_cell.angle_alpha   90.00
_cell.angle_beta   90.00
_cell.angle_gamma   90.00
#
_symmetry.space_group_name_H-M   'P 1'
#
loop_
_entity.id
_entity.type
_entity.pdbx_description
1 polymer ?
#
loop_
_entity_poly.entity_id
_entity_poly.type
_entity_poly.pdbx_seq_one_letter_code
_entity_poly.pdbx_strand_id
1 'polypeptide(L)'
;MKNIIKFILILVFVKSFSLSQYSIVQQIANDVSLDSLKLYIRQLSGDTSCVIGGSPYTITSRYKTQSGNQKAAEYIYEKFNSFGLTTTYENFSSTGTNVIGTKTGSVYPNRYYIISSHYDDLPASSNAPGADDNASGTAAVIECARVLSKYNLFYTLKFITFDEEEQGLVGSNYYATQARTRGDSILGVINLDMIGYDSDNDKLITVYTSNIANTNQIANDFIQNLYLYNIDLIPVLVNMQANSDQQSFLNKNYGAILVIEDDEFDFNPNYHTSNDRFQYINQNYFFKLAKSAIITTAKYAMNLKIQFTHNPVSSKSNTLPDTINVNIQSNSGIGTGIAQPRLYYRVNTGQGFGNFAFAIDADGPSGQQYQFIIPSQQLGSIVEYYIAVQDEEGKVIETLPAGGSGINPPGTVPPSEYFRYFIANQTAIFSDDFSNNSHWISNSLWGLTSSSYVSAPFSMTDSPGGNYPNSVTNTLTLKDTIQLPDQLGSLLRFSAKWNLELGYDYVQVMASTNYGASWIPLSGKYTINSFGTFQPINQPVYNGIQNSWVNEEIDISNLQNKNIQLRFYFKSDGSTTADGFYVDDLQILSFAKSSQQYTATVNVNTGWNLISLPVNVIDNRKTFLFPDATSNAFRYDNGYVQSDSIYNGLGYWLKFNSARTYNINGLEMDSIIISVKTGWNLIGGLNHQINVVDIRTIPENLLSSSFYGYESGYLPTTIILPGKGYWVKVYQDGQIILK
;
A
#
# COMPACT_ATOMS: atom_id res chain seq x y z
N MET A 1 4.58 -41.06 43.81
CA MET A 1 3.93 -39.78 43.46
C MET A 1 4.25 -39.47 42.01
N LYS A 2 3.24 -39.42 41.14
CA LYS A 2 3.37 -39.17 39.69
C LYS A 2 3.50 -37.67 39.44
N ASN A 3 4.59 -37.22 38.81
CA ASN A 3 4.74 -35.86 38.32
C ASN A 3 4.08 -35.74 36.94
N ILE A 4 2.96 -35.01 36.88
CA ILE A 4 2.27 -34.65 35.65
C ILE A 4 2.87 -33.33 35.16
N ILE A 5 3.60 -33.37 34.04
CA ILE A 5 4.03 -32.19 33.30
C ILE A 5 2.81 -31.70 32.50
N LYS A 6 2.27 -30.52 32.85
CA LYS A 6 1.25 -29.83 32.06
C LYS A 6 1.93 -29.10 30.90
N PHE A 7 1.77 -29.62 29.69
CA PHE A 7 2.02 -28.86 28.47
C PHE A 7 0.93 -27.78 28.33
N ILE A 8 1.33 -26.50 28.34
CA ILE A 8 0.47 -25.40 27.94
C ILE A 8 0.47 -25.38 26.41
N LEU A 9 -0.67 -25.76 25.82
CA LEU A 9 -0.92 -25.62 24.39
C LEU A 9 -1.17 -24.11 24.13
N ILE A 10 -0.18 -23.41 23.58
CA ILE A 10 -0.38 -22.05 23.05
C ILE A 10 -1.09 -22.19 21.70
N LEU A 11 -2.40 -22.02 21.69
CA LEU A 11 -3.19 -21.84 20.48
C LEU A 11 -2.86 -20.46 19.89
N VAL A 12 -1.93 -20.43 18.94
CA VAL A 12 -1.74 -19.28 18.06
C VAL A 12 -2.93 -19.25 17.10
N PHE A 13 -3.89 -18.37 17.36
CA PHE A 13 -4.92 -18.03 16.38
C PHE A 13 -4.25 -17.24 15.25
N VAL A 14 -3.85 -17.93 14.19
CA VAL A 14 -3.56 -17.28 12.90
C VAL A 14 -4.91 -16.78 12.38
N LYS A 15 -5.15 -15.47 12.45
CA LYS A 15 -6.24 -14.84 11.69
C LYS A 15 -5.87 -14.96 10.21
N SER A 16 -6.48 -15.90 9.51
CA SER A 16 -6.51 -15.90 8.05
C SER A 16 -7.34 -14.71 7.59
N PHE A 17 -6.68 -13.72 6.99
CA PHE A 17 -7.36 -12.66 6.25
C PHE A 17 -7.87 -13.26 4.94
N SER A 18 -9.18 -13.31 4.75
CA SER A 18 -9.80 -13.70 3.48
C SER A 18 -9.84 -12.49 2.54
N LEU A 19 -8.99 -12.51 1.50
CA LEU A 19 -8.95 -11.48 0.46
C LEU A 19 -10.27 -11.44 -0.35
N SER A 20 -10.57 -10.28 -0.94
CA SER A 20 -11.73 -10.12 -1.83
C SER A 20 -11.60 -10.98 -3.07
N GLN A 21 -12.51 -11.93 -3.23
CA GLN A 21 -12.64 -12.74 -4.43
C GLN A 21 -14.07 -12.55 -4.96
N TYR A 22 -14.22 -12.33 -6.26
CA TYR A 22 -15.55 -12.38 -6.86
C TYR A 22 -16.05 -13.83 -6.74
N SER A 23 -17.22 -14.04 -6.14
CA SER A 23 -17.73 -15.38 -5.87
C SER A 23 -17.81 -16.23 -7.14
N ILE A 24 -18.21 -15.62 -8.25
CA ILE A 24 -18.27 -16.27 -9.56
C ILE A 24 -16.88 -16.58 -10.13
N VAL A 25 -15.89 -15.71 -9.93
CA VAL A 25 -14.53 -15.95 -10.43
C VAL A 25 -13.79 -16.94 -9.55
N GLN A 26 -14.08 -16.99 -8.25
CA GLN A 26 -13.60 -18.05 -7.37
C GLN A 26 -14.18 -19.40 -7.77
N GLN A 27 -15.46 -19.45 -8.17
CA GLN A 27 -16.05 -20.66 -8.72
C GLN A 27 -15.34 -21.09 -10.01
N ILE A 28 -15.08 -20.15 -10.93
CA ILE A 28 -14.29 -20.40 -12.15
C ILE A 28 -12.90 -20.93 -11.79
N ALA A 29 -12.22 -20.31 -10.83
CA ALA A 29 -10.91 -20.74 -10.35
C ALA A 29 -10.93 -22.16 -9.76
N ASN A 30 -12.04 -22.56 -9.13
CA ASN A 30 -12.24 -23.91 -8.61
C ASN A 30 -12.58 -24.92 -9.71
N ASP A 31 -13.19 -24.48 -10.82
CA ASP A 31 -13.51 -25.33 -11.97
C ASP A 31 -12.29 -25.68 -12.83
N VAL A 32 -11.19 -24.94 -12.72
CA VAL A 32 -9.90 -25.24 -13.39
C VAL A 32 -9.32 -26.54 -12.83
N SER A 33 -9.04 -27.49 -13.70
CA SER A 33 -8.65 -28.86 -13.39
C SER A 33 -7.21 -29.14 -13.80
N LEU A 34 -6.37 -29.44 -12.81
CA LEU A 34 -4.98 -29.89 -13.06
C LEU A 34 -4.94 -31.17 -13.89
N ASP A 35 -5.89 -32.10 -13.69
CA ASP A 35 -5.94 -33.34 -14.45
C ASP A 35 -6.26 -33.10 -15.93
N SER A 36 -7.14 -32.14 -16.22
CA SER A 36 -7.46 -31.76 -17.60
C SER A 36 -6.25 -31.10 -18.27
N LEU A 37 -5.62 -30.15 -17.60
CA LEU A 37 -4.41 -29.47 -18.06
C LEU A 37 -3.28 -30.46 -18.39
N LYS A 38 -2.97 -31.38 -17.44
CA LYS A 38 -1.97 -32.44 -17.66
C LYS A 38 -2.33 -33.35 -18.82
N LEU A 39 -3.58 -33.76 -18.92
CA LEU A 39 -4.03 -34.62 -20.01
C LEU A 39 -3.82 -33.95 -21.37
N TYR A 40 -4.13 -32.66 -21.49
CA TYR A 40 -3.97 -31.94 -22.74
C TYR A 40 -2.50 -31.78 -23.15
N ILE A 41 -1.59 -31.45 -22.23
CA ILE A 41 -0.15 -31.44 -22.54
C ILE A 41 0.28 -32.81 -23.05
N ARG A 42 -0.02 -33.88 -22.29
CA ARG A 42 0.40 -35.23 -22.65
C ARG A 42 -0.12 -35.69 -24.01
N GLN A 43 -1.32 -35.26 -24.39
CA GLN A 43 -1.93 -35.59 -25.67
C GLN A 43 -1.33 -34.81 -26.84
N LEU A 44 -1.10 -33.50 -26.65
CA LEU A 44 -0.47 -32.64 -27.65
C LEU A 44 1.00 -32.98 -27.84
N SER A 45 1.69 -33.40 -26.78
CA SER A 45 3.12 -33.75 -26.78
C SER A 45 3.42 -35.22 -27.10
N GLY A 46 2.41 -36.01 -27.47
CA GLY A 46 2.61 -37.42 -27.83
C GLY A 46 3.04 -38.35 -26.69
N ASP A 47 2.98 -37.90 -25.43
CA ASP A 47 3.22 -38.76 -24.26
C ASP A 47 2.09 -39.78 -24.08
N THR A 48 0.87 -39.42 -24.48
CA THR A 48 -0.28 -40.32 -24.52
C THR A 48 -1.14 -40.09 -25.76
N SER A 49 -1.87 -41.12 -26.19
CA SER A 49 -2.77 -40.98 -27.33
C SER A 49 -3.99 -40.12 -26.99
N CYS A 50 -4.49 -39.41 -27.99
CA CYS A 50 -5.79 -38.74 -27.98
C CYS A 50 -6.76 -39.45 -28.94
N VAL A 51 -7.99 -38.95 -29.01
CA VAL A 51 -8.99 -39.39 -29.99
C VAL A 51 -9.18 -38.25 -30.99
N ILE A 52 -9.03 -38.54 -32.27
CA ILE A 52 -9.22 -37.62 -33.39
C ILE A 52 -10.06 -38.33 -34.45
N GLY A 53 -11.16 -37.73 -34.88
CA GLY A 53 -12.10 -38.37 -35.82
C GLY A 53 -12.69 -39.68 -35.28
N GLY A 54 -12.79 -39.82 -33.95
CA GLY A 54 -13.26 -41.03 -33.28
C GLY A 54 -12.24 -42.18 -33.19
N SER A 55 -11.00 -42.00 -33.65
CA SER A 55 -9.95 -43.01 -33.61
C SER A 55 -8.77 -42.59 -32.73
N PRO A 56 -8.10 -43.52 -32.02
CA PRO A 56 -6.88 -43.21 -31.29
C PRO A 56 -5.76 -42.69 -32.22
N TYR A 57 -5.07 -41.63 -31.81
CA TYR A 57 -3.92 -41.07 -32.51
C TYR A 57 -2.88 -40.55 -31.51
N THR A 58 -1.59 -40.65 -31.85
CA THR A 58 -0.49 -40.08 -31.06
C THR A 58 0.19 -38.99 -31.87
N ILE A 59 0.14 -37.75 -31.39
CA ILE A 59 0.76 -36.59 -32.03
C ILE A 59 2.24 -36.56 -31.66
N THR A 60 3.13 -37.01 -32.55
CA THR A 60 4.58 -37.10 -32.25
C THR A 60 5.37 -35.84 -32.60
N SER A 61 4.82 -34.98 -33.45
CA SER A 61 5.31 -33.63 -33.77
C SER A 61 4.21 -32.82 -34.42
N ARG A 62 4.18 -31.54 -34.08
CA ARG A 62 3.31 -30.48 -34.58
C ARG A 62 4.10 -29.49 -35.43
N TYR A 63 5.33 -29.79 -35.81
CA TYR A 63 6.09 -29.02 -36.78
C TYR A 63 5.34 -28.96 -38.12
N LYS A 64 5.29 -27.77 -38.73
CA LYS A 64 4.53 -27.43 -39.95
C LYS A 64 4.47 -28.49 -41.06
N THR A 65 5.56 -29.21 -41.33
CA THR A 65 5.61 -30.19 -42.42
C THR A 65 5.27 -31.62 -42.00
N GLN A 66 5.04 -31.86 -40.71
CA GLN A 66 4.67 -33.15 -40.16
C GLN A 66 3.15 -33.33 -40.17
N SER A 67 2.68 -34.55 -40.43
CA SER A 67 1.24 -34.86 -40.41
C SER A 67 0.59 -34.64 -39.04
N GLY A 68 1.39 -34.62 -37.97
CA GLY A 68 0.89 -34.39 -36.62
C GLY A 68 0.47 -32.94 -36.37
N ASN A 69 0.96 -31.95 -37.13
CA ASN A 69 0.49 -30.55 -37.06
C ASN A 69 -1.01 -30.45 -37.39
N GLN A 70 -1.42 -30.96 -38.55
CA GLN A 70 -2.83 -31.00 -38.93
C GLN A 70 -3.67 -31.80 -37.91
N LYS A 71 -3.12 -32.88 -37.36
CA LYS A 71 -3.81 -33.69 -36.34
C LYS A 71 -3.98 -32.94 -35.03
N ALA A 72 -3.01 -32.12 -34.62
CA ALA A 72 -3.15 -31.23 -33.48
C ALA A 72 -4.28 -30.21 -33.72
N ALA A 73 -4.33 -29.60 -34.90
CA ALA A 73 -5.41 -28.69 -35.26
C ALA A 73 -6.80 -29.37 -35.21
N GLU A 74 -6.91 -30.58 -35.75
CA GLU A 74 -8.14 -31.40 -35.69
C GLU A 74 -8.54 -31.74 -34.25
N TYR A 75 -7.57 -32.13 -33.42
CA TYR A 75 -7.80 -32.40 -32.00
C TYR A 75 -8.30 -31.16 -31.24
N ILE A 76 -7.67 -30.01 -31.43
CA ILE A 76 -8.07 -28.74 -30.79
C ILE A 76 -9.47 -28.34 -31.24
N TYR A 77 -9.75 -28.46 -32.54
CA TYR A 77 -11.06 -28.17 -33.12
C TYR A 77 -12.17 -29.05 -32.52
N GLU A 78 -11.91 -30.35 -32.39
CA GLU A 78 -12.84 -31.29 -31.75
C GLU A 78 -13.07 -30.96 -30.27
N LYS A 79 -12.02 -30.52 -29.54
CA LYS A 79 -12.16 -30.07 -28.15
C LYS A 79 -13.06 -28.84 -28.05
N PHE A 80 -12.80 -27.78 -28.81
CA PHE A 80 -13.63 -26.59 -28.80
C PHE A 80 -15.10 -26.88 -29.17
N ASN A 81 -15.34 -27.71 -30.20
CA ASN A 81 -16.69 -28.15 -30.55
C ASN A 81 -17.35 -28.97 -29.43
N SER A 82 -16.60 -29.85 -28.76
CA SER A 82 -17.15 -30.64 -27.65
C SER A 82 -17.61 -29.78 -26.46
N PHE A 83 -17.11 -28.55 -26.34
CA PHE A 83 -17.53 -27.56 -25.34
C PHE A 83 -18.67 -26.66 -25.83
N GLY A 84 -19.22 -26.92 -27.03
CA GLY A 84 -20.34 -26.16 -27.60
C GLY A 84 -19.94 -24.78 -28.15
N LEU A 85 -18.66 -24.58 -28.48
CA LEU A 85 -18.18 -23.34 -29.09
C LEU A 85 -18.46 -23.31 -30.59
N THR A 86 -18.59 -22.10 -31.15
CA THR A 86 -18.53 -21.92 -32.60
C THR A 86 -17.08 -22.00 -33.03
N THR A 87 -16.69 -23.09 -33.68
CA THR A 87 -15.28 -23.38 -34.00
C THR A 87 -15.01 -23.26 -35.49
N THR A 88 -13.93 -22.58 -35.85
CA THR A 88 -13.52 -22.35 -37.24
C THR A 88 -12.03 -22.56 -37.41
N TYR A 89 -11.65 -23.08 -38.58
CA TYR A 89 -10.28 -23.00 -39.08
C TYR A 89 -10.09 -21.69 -39.85
N GLU A 90 -8.95 -21.03 -39.64
CA GLU A 90 -8.49 -19.93 -40.47
C GLU A 90 -7.22 -20.38 -41.22
N ASN A 91 -7.41 -20.85 -42.44
CA ASN A 91 -6.30 -21.25 -43.31
C ASN A 91 -5.63 -20.00 -43.91
N PHE A 92 -4.32 -19.89 -43.75
CA PHE A 92 -3.53 -18.77 -44.29
C PHE A 92 -2.44 -19.22 -45.28
N SER A 93 -2.18 -20.52 -45.36
CA SER A 93 -1.34 -21.13 -46.41
C SER A 93 -1.86 -22.53 -46.76
N SER A 94 -1.16 -23.26 -47.64
CA SER A 94 -1.50 -24.66 -47.93
C SER A 94 -1.24 -25.62 -46.78
N THR A 95 -0.45 -25.20 -45.78
CA THR A 95 -0.04 -26.03 -44.63
C THR A 95 -0.36 -25.39 -43.29
N GLY A 96 -0.65 -24.09 -43.26
CA GLY A 96 -0.79 -23.31 -42.02
C GLY A 96 -2.24 -22.95 -41.73
N THR A 97 -2.70 -23.28 -40.52
CA THR A 97 -4.11 -23.14 -40.12
C THR A 97 -4.26 -22.75 -38.65
N ASN A 98 -4.81 -21.57 -38.36
CA ASN A 98 -5.20 -21.25 -36.98
C ASN A 98 -6.50 -21.99 -36.59
N VAL A 99 -6.65 -22.36 -35.32
CA VAL A 99 -7.89 -22.91 -34.77
C VAL A 99 -8.53 -21.90 -33.82
N ILE A 100 -9.80 -21.56 -34.06
CA ILE A 100 -10.51 -20.52 -33.30
C ILE A 100 -11.80 -21.10 -32.74
N GLY A 101 -11.90 -21.17 -31.41
CA GLY A 101 -13.15 -21.40 -30.69
C GLY A 101 -13.78 -20.07 -30.26
N THR A 102 -15.05 -19.84 -30.55
CA THR A 102 -15.76 -18.60 -30.20
C THR A 102 -16.93 -18.87 -29.25
N LYS A 103 -16.92 -18.18 -28.10
CA LYS A 103 -18.08 -18.02 -27.21
C LYS A 103 -18.64 -16.61 -27.39
N THR A 104 -19.81 -16.49 -28.01
CA THR A 104 -20.46 -15.19 -28.24
C THR A 104 -20.90 -14.55 -26.93
N GLY A 105 -20.56 -13.26 -26.76
CA GLY A 105 -20.99 -12.46 -25.63
C GLY A 105 -22.46 -12.10 -25.69
N SER A 106 -23.12 -12.11 -24.54
CA SER A 106 -24.55 -11.82 -24.39
C SER A 106 -24.91 -10.34 -24.55
N VAL A 107 -23.97 -9.43 -24.28
CA VAL A 107 -24.21 -7.97 -24.29
C VAL A 107 -23.46 -7.28 -25.43
N TYR A 108 -22.20 -7.66 -25.65
CA TYR A 108 -21.33 -7.05 -26.65
C TYR A 108 -20.78 -8.11 -27.61
N PRO A 109 -21.62 -8.70 -28.48
CA PRO A 109 -21.21 -9.81 -29.34
C PRO A 109 -20.10 -9.45 -30.35
N ASN A 110 -19.97 -8.17 -30.71
CA ASN A 110 -19.00 -7.65 -31.69
C ASN A 110 -17.70 -7.10 -31.07
N ARG A 111 -17.59 -7.09 -29.74
CA ARG A 111 -16.38 -6.67 -29.01
C ARG A 111 -15.86 -7.86 -28.25
N TYR A 112 -14.56 -8.14 -28.34
CA TYR A 112 -14.05 -9.40 -27.82
C TYR A 112 -12.66 -9.33 -27.23
N TYR A 113 -12.43 -10.24 -26.29
CA TYR A 113 -11.12 -10.57 -25.75
C TYR A 113 -10.61 -11.85 -26.40
N ILE A 114 -9.28 -12.02 -26.39
CA ILE A 114 -8.61 -13.23 -26.88
C ILE A 114 -7.77 -13.80 -25.75
N ILE A 115 -7.86 -15.12 -25.55
CA ILE A 115 -6.81 -15.90 -24.89
C ILE A 115 -6.18 -16.79 -25.95
N SER A 116 -4.85 -16.78 -26.04
CA SER A 116 -4.13 -17.47 -27.11
C SER A 116 -2.86 -18.17 -26.67
N SER A 117 -2.39 -19.03 -27.57
CA SER A 117 -1.09 -19.71 -27.58
C SER A 117 -0.79 -20.10 -29.03
N HIS A 118 0.40 -20.65 -29.31
CA HIS A 118 0.62 -21.42 -30.53
C HIS A 118 0.62 -22.92 -30.25
N TYR A 119 0.29 -23.72 -31.27
CA TYR A 119 0.25 -25.17 -31.16
C TYR A 119 1.30 -25.89 -31.98
N ASP A 120 2.06 -25.22 -32.85
CA ASP A 120 3.18 -25.85 -33.55
C ASP A 120 4.35 -26.17 -32.58
N ASP A 121 5.40 -26.81 -33.09
CA ASP A 121 6.60 -27.12 -32.30
C ASP A 121 7.89 -27.12 -33.14
N LEU A 122 9.01 -27.11 -32.43
CA LEU A 122 10.33 -27.45 -32.91
C LEU A 122 10.93 -28.63 -32.12
N PRO A 123 11.92 -29.35 -32.66
CA PRO A 123 12.62 -29.11 -33.93
C PRO A 123 11.89 -29.68 -35.14
N ALA A 124 12.35 -29.31 -36.35
CA ALA A 124 11.89 -29.83 -37.63
C ALA A 124 12.13 -31.35 -37.82
N SER A 125 11.39 -32.17 -37.08
CA SER A 125 11.61 -33.62 -36.97
C SER A 125 10.28 -34.37 -36.79
N SER A 126 10.29 -35.69 -36.95
CA SER A 126 9.10 -36.53 -36.69
C SER A 126 8.83 -36.79 -35.20
N ASN A 127 9.73 -36.34 -34.31
CA ASN A 127 9.65 -36.49 -32.86
C ASN A 127 10.05 -35.16 -32.19
N ALA A 128 9.08 -34.26 -32.09
CA ALA A 128 9.18 -32.98 -31.42
C ALA A 128 8.00 -32.92 -30.45
N PRO A 129 8.18 -33.29 -29.18
CA PRO A 129 7.06 -33.35 -28.28
C PRO A 129 6.57 -31.95 -27.88
N GLY A 130 7.44 -30.95 -27.79
CA GLY A 130 7.04 -29.56 -27.52
C GLY A 130 6.09 -29.44 -26.33
N ALA A 131 6.41 -30.13 -25.23
CA ALA A 131 5.50 -30.29 -24.10
C ALA A 131 5.31 -28.98 -23.33
N ASP A 132 6.39 -28.25 -23.13
CA ASP A 132 6.37 -26.92 -22.58
C ASP A 132 6.14 -25.88 -23.67
N ASP A 133 6.83 -26.04 -24.80
CA ASP A 133 6.80 -25.14 -25.95
C ASP A 133 6.08 -25.78 -27.17
N ASN A 134 4.80 -25.49 -27.42
CA ASN A 134 3.87 -24.75 -26.56
C ASN A 134 2.58 -25.53 -26.30
N ALA A 135 2.72 -26.85 -26.04
CA ALA A 135 1.60 -27.65 -25.57
C ALA A 135 1.09 -27.19 -24.19
N SER A 136 1.93 -26.55 -23.36
CA SER A 136 1.55 -26.00 -22.06
C SER A 136 0.56 -24.84 -22.19
N GLY A 137 0.86 -23.82 -23.00
CA GLY A 137 -0.05 -22.70 -23.30
C GLY A 137 -1.31 -23.17 -24.01
N THR A 138 -1.17 -24.06 -25.00
CA THR A 138 -2.33 -24.63 -25.72
C THR A 138 -3.25 -25.43 -24.79
N ALA A 139 -2.69 -26.20 -23.85
CA ALA A 139 -3.48 -26.89 -22.84
C ALA A 139 -4.27 -25.90 -21.95
N ALA A 140 -3.67 -24.77 -21.57
CA ALA A 140 -4.36 -23.73 -20.81
C ALA A 140 -5.48 -23.04 -21.61
N VAL A 141 -5.30 -22.80 -22.92
CA VAL A 141 -6.35 -22.26 -23.79
C VAL A 141 -7.53 -23.25 -23.92
N ILE A 142 -7.26 -24.54 -24.10
CA ILE A 142 -8.29 -25.60 -24.14
C ILE A 142 -9.03 -25.70 -22.81
N GLU A 143 -8.32 -25.60 -21.69
CA GLU A 143 -8.93 -25.62 -20.36
C GLU A 143 -9.78 -24.38 -20.10
N CYS A 144 -9.31 -23.20 -20.52
CA CYS A 144 -10.08 -21.96 -20.48
C CYS A 144 -11.40 -22.11 -21.25
N ALA A 145 -11.34 -22.71 -22.45
CA ALA A 145 -12.52 -23.02 -23.25
C ALA A 145 -13.48 -23.99 -22.54
N ARG A 146 -12.97 -25.07 -21.92
CA ARG A 146 -13.78 -26.03 -21.17
C ARG A 146 -14.50 -25.39 -19.99
N VAL A 147 -13.82 -24.49 -19.27
CA VAL A 147 -14.37 -23.83 -18.09
C VAL A 147 -15.34 -22.73 -18.50
N LEU A 148 -14.89 -21.74 -19.29
CA LEU A 148 -15.66 -20.52 -19.55
C LEU A 148 -16.83 -20.70 -20.54
N SER A 149 -16.84 -21.78 -21.33
CA SER A 149 -18.01 -22.12 -22.19
C SER A 149 -19.32 -22.30 -21.40
N LYS A 150 -19.21 -22.68 -20.12
CA LYS A 150 -20.33 -22.90 -19.19
C LYS A 150 -20.88 -21.63 -18.57
N TYR A 151 -20.17 -20.51 -18.68
CA TYR A 151 -20.52 -19.25 -18.04
C TYR A 151 -21.15 -18.27 -19.05
N ASN A 152 -21.99 -17.35 -18.55
CA ASN A 152 -22.48 -16.24 -19.35
C ASN A 152 -21.40 -15.15 -19.41
N LEU A 153 -20.97 -14.79 -20.61
CA LEU A 153 -19.98 -13.75 -20.86
C LEU A 153 -20.67 -12.51 -21.43
N PHE A 154 -20.23 -11.32 -21.04
CA PHE A 154 -20.77 -10.06 -21.58
C PHE A 154 -20.16 -9.77 -22.93
N TYR A 155 -18.85 -9.93 -23.05
CA TYR A 155 -18.09 -9.81 -24.28
C TYR A 155 -17.93 -11.18 -24.94
N THR A 156 -17.76 -11.17 -26.26
CA THR A 156 -17.33 -12.37 -26.96
C THR A 156 -15.92 -12.75 -26.49
N LEU A 157 -15.68 -14.03 -26.27
CA LEU A 157 -14.35 -14.56 -25.96
C LEU A 157 -13.93 -15.51 -27.08
N LYS A 158 -12.75 -15.26 -27.65
CA LYS A 158 -12.11 -16.15 -28.62
C LYS A 158 -10.95 -16.88 -27.96
N PHE A 159 -10.97 -18.19 -28.10
CA PHE A 159 -9.87 -19.09 -27.74
C PHE A 159 -9.15 -19.40 -29.04
N ILE A 160 -7.91 -18.95 -29.18
CA ILE A 160 -7.18 -19.07 -30.46
C ILE A 160 -5.87 -19.79 -30.23
N THR A 161 -5.62 -20.84 -31.00
CA THR A 161 -4.33 -21.50 -31.05
C THR A 161 -3.73 -21.23 -32.42
N PHE A 162 -2.63 -20.49 -32.46
CA PHE A 162 -1.95 -20.11 -33.70
C PHE A 162 -1.06 -21.24 -34.20
N ASP A 163 -0.84 -21.24 -35.52
CA ASP A 163 0.05 -22.15 -36.20
C ASP A 163 1.24 -21.38 -36.79
N GLU A 164 2.34 -22.08 -36.99
CA GLU A 164 3.58 -21.54 -37.56
C GLU A 164 4.12 -20.30 -36.80
N GLU A 165 4.02 -20.29 -35.47
CA GLU A 165 4.70 -19.30 -34.61
C GLU A 165 6.22 -19.41 -34.79
N GLU A 166 6.71 -20.65 -34.75
CA GLU A 166 8.12 -21.01 -34.83
C GLU A 166 8.74 -20.74 -36.21
N GLN A 167 7.92 -20.33 -37.17
CA GLN A 167 8.33 -19.89 -38.50
C GLN A 167 8.27 -18.37 -38.66
N GLY A 168 8.10 -17.64 -37.54
CA GLY A 168 8.09 -16.18 -37.47
C GLY A 168 6.68 -15.60 -37.36
N LEU A 169 5.89 -16.08 -36.39
CA LEU A 169 4.57 -15.55 -36.02
C LEU A 169 3.56 -15.56 -37.18
N VAL A 170 3.65 -16.53 -38.08
CA VAL A 170 2.94 -16.46 -39.38
C VAL A 170 1.42 -16.48 -39.16
N GLY A 171 0.93 -17.40 -38.34
CA GLY A 171 -0.50 -17.53 -38.06
C GLY A 171 -1.09 -16.33 -37.32
N SER A 172 -0.45 -15.87 -36.23
CA SER A 172 -0.94 -14.72 -35.47
C SER A 172 -0.85 -13.41 -36.26
N ASN A 173 0.21 -13.21 -37.06
CA ASN A 173 0.33 -12.02 -37.89
C ASN A 173 -0.73 -11.99 -38.99
N TYR A 174 -1.05 -13.15 -39.58
CA TYR A 174 -2.18 -13.26 -40.51
C TYR A 174 -3.48 -12.86 -39.82
N TYR A 175 -3.81 -13.49 -38.68
CA TYR A 175 -5.05 -13.21 -37.95
C TYR A 175 -5.16 -11.73 -37.56
N ALA A 176 -4.12 -11.17 -36.94
CA ALA A 176 -4.10 -9.77 -36.50
C ALA A 176 -4.21 -8.80 -37.69
N THR A 177 -3.57 -9.11 -38.83
CA THR A 177 -3.69 -8.32 -40.06
C THR A 177 -5.11 -8.37 -40.63
N GLN A 178 -5.74 -9.55 -40.68
CA GLN A 178 -7.13 -9.68 -41.14
C GLN A 178 -8.09 -8.97 -40.17
N ALA A 179 -7.90 -9.12 -38.87
CA ALA A 179 -8.70 -8.44 -37.85
C ALA A 179 -8.60 -6.92 -37.96
N ARG A 180 -7.40 -6.38 -38.18
CA ARG A 180 -7.20 -4.95 -38.42
C ARG A 180 -7.87 -4.48 -39.70
N THR A 181 -7.81 -5.28 -40.76
CA THR A 181 -8.43 -5.00 -42.07
C THR A 181 -9.95 -4.97 -41.97
N ARG A 182 -10.55 -5.87 -41.19
CA ARG A 182 -12.01 -5.90 -40.92
C ARG A 182 -12.47 -4.81 -39.96
N GLY A 183 -11.56 -4.18 -39.21
CA GLY A 183 -11.90 -3.22 -38.18
C GLY A 183 -12.45 -3.87 -36.90
N ASP A 184 -12.00 -5.09 -36.60
CA ASP A 184 -12.48 -5.86 -35.45
C ASP A 184 -12.20 -5.12 -34.12
N SER A 185 -13.15 -5.17 -33.19
CA SER A 185 -13.00 -4.56 -31.85
C SER A 185 -12.39 -5.53 -30.83
N ILE A 186 -11.07 -5.75 -30.95
CA ILE A 186 -10.28 -6.52 -29.99
C ILE A 186 -9.96 -5.64 -28.78
N LEU A 187 -10.45 -6.04 -27.60
CA LEU A 187 -10.32 -5.28 -26.35
C LEU A 187 -9.08 -5.63 -25.52
N GLY A 188 -8.45 -6.77 -25.81
CA GLY A 188 -7.27 -7.25 -25.12
C GLY A 188 -6.93 -8.68 -25.50
N VAL A 189 -5.65 -9.01 -25.49
CA VAL A 189 -5.13 -10.36 -25.75
C VAL A 189 -4.25 -10.79 -24.58
N ILE A 190 -4.45 -12.02 -24.11
CA ILE A 190 -3.56 -12.70 -23.17
C ILE A 190 -2.95 -13.87 -23.94
N ASN A 191 -1.67 -13.75 -24.30
CA ASN A 191 -0.91 -14.81 -24.95
C ASN A 191 -0.17 -15.64 -23.91
N LEU A 192 -0.24 -16.96 -24.04
CA LEU A 192 0.42 -17.93 -23.17
C LEU A 192 1.46 -18.68 -23.99
N ASP A 193 2.71 -18.57 -23.57
CA ASP A 193 3.84 -19.23 -24.20
C ASP A 193 4.79 -19.74 -23.14
N MET A 194 5.14 -21.03 -23.19
CA MET A 194 5.96 -21.73 -22.20
C MET A 194 5.54 -21.41 -20.75
N ILE A 195 4.56 -22.13 -20.22
CA ILE A 195 3.99 -21.87 -18.88
C ILE A 195 4.18 -23.06 -17.94
N GLY A 196 5.16 -23.91 -18.21
CA GLY A 196 5.24 -25.27 -17.68
C GLY A 196 6.49 -25.59 -16.86
N TYR A 197 7.57 -24.83 -16.99
CA TYR A 197 8.88 -25.11 -16.40
C TYR A 197 9.21 -24.17 -15.24
N ASP A 198 9.75 -24.76 -14.18
CA ASP A 198 10.22 -24.08 -12.94
C ASP A 198 11.08 -25.11 -12.20
N SER A 199 12.39 -25.08 -12.45
CA SER A 199 13.37 -26.08 -12.02
C SER A 199 13.87 -25.84 -10.60
N ASP A 200 13.92 -24.59 -10.17
CA ASP A 200 14.40 -24.20 -8.83
C ASP A 200 13.27 -23.96 -7.81
N ASN A 201 12.00 -23.97 -8.27
CA ASN A 201 10.79 -23.76 -7.47
C ASN A 201 10.73 -22.39 -6.80
N ASP A 202 11.34 -21.38 -7.40
CA ASP A 202 11.23 -19.99 -6.95
C ASP A 202 9.88 -19.34 -7.30
N LYS A 203 9.14 -19.96 -8.23
CA LYS A 203 7.79 -19.60 -8.68
C LYS A 203 7.76 -18.30 -9.47
N LEU A 204 8.89 -17.85 -10.02
CA LEU A 204 8.95 -16.68 -10.88
C LEU A 204 8.16 -16.89 -12.17
N ILE A 205 7.47 -15.86 -12.62
CA ILE A 205 6.81 -15.79 -13.93
C ILE A 205 7.17 -14.46 -14.57
N THR A 206 7.28 -14.40 -15.89
CA THR A 206 7.46 -13.14 -16.60
C THR A 206 6.14 -12.72 -17.25
N VAL A 207 5.76 -11.46 -17.04
CA VAL A 207 4.63 -10.82 -17.73
C VAL A 207 5.19 -9.69 -18.58
N TYR A 208 5.26 -9.91 -19.90
CA TYR A 208 5.67 -8.89 -20.84
C TYR A 208 4.52 -7.94 -21.15
N THR A 209 4.82 -6.65 -21.06
CA THR A 209 3.91 -5.54 -21.33
C THR A 209 4.54 -4.51 -22.26
N SER A 210 3.74 -3.56 -22.75
CA SER A 210 4.22 -2.42 -23.52
C SER A 210 3.36 -1.18 -23.31
N ASN A 211 3.88 0.00 -23.63
CA ASN A 211 3.13 1.26 -23.66
C ASN A 211 2.22 1.39 -24.91
N ILE A 212 1.64 0.29 -25.38
CA ILE A 212 0.72 0.24 -26.53
C ILE A 212 -0.69 -0.07 -26.03
N ALA A 213 -1.67 0.75 -26.45
CA ALA A 213 -3.08 0.60 -26.09
C ALA A 213 -3.27 0.41 -24.56
N ASN A 214 -4.02 -0.61 -24.15
CA ASN A 214 -4.28 -0.95 -22.74
C ASN A 214 -3.38 -2.07 -22.19
N THR A 215 -2.26 -2.39 -22.84
CA THR A 215 -1.41 -3.55 -22.49
C THR A 215 -0.94 -3.52 -21.02
N ASN A 216 -0.40 -2.38 -20.56
CA ASN A 216 -0.01 -2.21 -19.15
C ASN A 216 -1.16 -2.47 -18.17
N GLN A 217 -2.39 -2.11 -18.54
CA GLN A 217 -3.54 -2.36 -17.69
C GLN A 217 -3.85 -3.86 -17.61
N ILE A 218 -3.76 -4.59 -18.72
CA ILE A 218 -3.99 -6.04 -18.75
C ILE A 218 -2.93 -6.75 -17.89
N ALA A 219 -1.66 -6.35 -18.00
CA ALA A 219 -0.58 -6.92 -17.20
C ALA A 219 -0.76 -6.65 -15.70
N ASN A 220 -1.09 -5.40 -15.33
CA ASN A 220 -1.36 -5.04 -13.94
C ASN A 220 -2.58 -5.79 -13.39
N ASP A 221 -3.65 -5.91 -14.17
CA ASP A 221 -4.85 -6.65 -13.76
C ASP A 221 -4.55 -8.14 -13.57
N PHE A 222 -3.70 -8.74 -14.42
CA PHE A 222 -3.21 -10.12 -14.27
C PHE A 222 -2.44 -10.30 -12.96
N ILE A 223 -1.45 -9.43 -12.69
CA ILE A 223 -0.63 -9.45 -11.47
C ILE A 223 -1.49 -9.26 -10.22
N GLN A 224 -2.45 -8.32 -10.26
CA GLN A 224 -3.38 -8.11 -9.15
C GLN A 224 -4.20 -9.36 -8.83
N ASN A 225 -4.58 -10.15 -9.85
CA ASN A 225 -5.33 -11.38 -9.62
C ASN A 225 -4.52 -12.45 -8.88
N LEU A 226 -3.18 -12.45 -8.98
CA LEU A 226 -2.35 -13.37 -8.20
C LEU A 226 -2.57 -13.12 -6.70
N TYR A 227 -2.53 -11.86 -6.29
CA TYR A 227 -2.77 -11.47 -4.91
C TYR A 227 -4.23 -11.72 -4.51
N LEU A 228 -5.21 -11.23 -5.27
CA LEU A 228 -6.64 -11.34 -4.93
C LEU A 228 -7.09 -12.80 -4.74
N TYR A 229 -6.60 -13.71 -5.57
CA TYR A 229 -6.97 -15.13 -5.53
C TYR A 229 -5.97 -16.00 -4.76
N ASN A 230 -5.01 -15.38 -4.05
CA ASN A 230 -3.98 -16.05 -3.26
C ASN A 230 -3.22 -17.12 -4.06
N ILE A 231 -2.84 -16.77 -5.28
CA ILE A 231 -2.04 -17.61 -6.18
C ILE A 231 -0.57 -17.30 -5.91
N ASP A 232 0.10 -18.26 -5.28
CA ASP A 232 1.50 -18.21 -4.88
C ASP A 232 2.42 -18.40 -6.10
N LEU A 233 2.54 -17.35 -6.90
CA LEU A 233 3.49 -17.11 -7.99
C LEU A 233 4.10 -15.72 -7.80
N ILE A 234 5.33 -15.52 -8.26
CA ILE A 234 6.07 -14.25 -8.10
C ILE A 234 6.22 -13.60 -9.48
N PRO A 235 5.43 -12.55 -9.80
CA PRO A 235 5.48 -11.94 -11.11
C PRO A 235 6.64 -10.97 -11.28
N VAL A 236 7.33 -11.06 -12.41
CA VAL A 236 8.24 -10.05 -12.94
C VAL A 236 7.52 -9.35 -14.10
N LEU A 237 7.31 -8.04 -13.97
CA LEU A 237 6.70 -7.23 -15.01
C LEU A 237 7.80 -6.62 -15.88
N VAL A 238 7.82 -6.95 -17.18
CA VAL A 238 8.83 -6.47 -18.11
C VAL A 238 8.17 -5.60 -19.18
N ASN A 239 8.51 -4.30 -19.22
CA ASN A 239 7.93 -3.36 -20.19
C ASN A 239 8.73 -3.33 -21.50
N MET A 240 8.74 -4.47 -22.19
CA MET A 240 9.36 -4.60 -23.50
C MET A 240 8.58 -5.56 -24.40
N GLN A 241 8.79 -5.43 -25.70
CA GLN A 241 8.24 -6.34 -26.68
C GLN A 241 9.05 -7.65 -26.71
N ALA A 242 8.45 -8.73 -26.24
CA ALA A 242 8.96 -10.08 -26.42
C ALA A 242 8.54 -10.67 -27.78
N ASN A 243 9.26 -11.70 -28.25
CA ASN A 243 8.99 -12.38 -29.51
C ASN A 243 8.08 -13.58 -29.27
N SER A 244 6.77 -13.37 -29.34
CA SER A 244 5.74 -14.42 -29.44
C SER A 244 4.46 -13.79 -30.03
N ASP A 245 3.36 -14.52 -30.13
CA ASP A 245 2.16 -14.13 -30.89
C ASP A 245 1.50 -12.81 -30.44
N GLN A 246 1.67 -12.37 -29.19
CA GLN A 246 1.23 -11.04 -28.73
C GLN A 246 1.79 -9.92 -29.62
N GLN A 247 3.01 -10.09 -30.15
CA GLN A 247 3.68 -9.10 -30.97
C GLN A 247 2.88 -8.76 -32.23
N SER A 248 2.24 -9.77 -32.83
CA SER A 248 1.37 -9.60 -33.99
C SER A 248 0.21 -8.65 -33.70
N PHE A 249 -0.33 -8.65 -32.48
CA PHE A 249 -1.40 -7.76 -32.04
C PHE A 249 -0.91 -6.36 -31.70
N LEU A 250 0.22 -6.26 -30.98
CA LEU A 250 0.86 -4.98 -30.66
C LEU A 250 1.20 -4.20 -31.93
N ASN A 251 1.72 -4.88 -32.97
CA ASN A 251 1.99 -4.31 -34.29
C ASN A 251 0.75 -3.72 -34.99
N LYS A 252 -0.46 -4.11 -34.59
CA LYS A 252 -1.73 -3.59 -35.11
C LYS A 252 -2.45 -2.65 -34.13
N ASN A 253 -1.76 -2.22 -33.07
CA ASN A 253 -2.25 -1.33 -32.02
C ASN A 253 -3.43 -1.90 -31.21
N TYR A 254 -3.45 -3.22 -31.02
CA TYR A 254 -4.29 -3.88 -30.01
C TYR A 254 -3.47 -4.13 -28.75
N GLY A 255 -4.09 -3.99 -27.57
CA GLY A 255 -3.41 -4.31 -26.32
C GLY A 255 -3.23 -5.82 -26.15
N ALA A 256 -2.01 -6.27 -25.86
CA ALA A 256 -1.68 -7.69 -25.80
C ALA A 256 -0.50 -7.95 -24.85
N ILE A 257 -0.69 -8.81 -23.86
CA ILE A 257 0.39 -9.26 -22.96
C ILE A 257 0.88 -10.65 -23.36
N LEU A 258 2.14 -10.94 -23.04
CA LEU A 258 2.65 -12.31 -22.95
C LEU A 258 2.81 -12.67 -21.48
N VAL A 259 2.30 -13.85 -21.13
CA VAL A 259 2.55 -14.51 -19.86
C VAL A 259 3.36 -15.76 -20.17
N ILE A 260 4.55 -15.82 -19.59
CA ILE A 260 5.54 -16.87 -19.79
C ILE A 260 6.16 -17.22 -18.43
N GLU A 261 6.77 -18.39 -18.35
CA GLU A 261 7.65 -18.76 -17.26
C GLU A 261 8.89 -17.84 -17.12
N ASP A 262 9.77 -18.08 -16.16
CA ASP A 262 11.02 -17.32 -16.05
C ASP A 262 11.94 -17.64 -17.23
N ASP A 263 11.92 -16.75 -18.22
CA ASP A 263 12.69 -16.84 -19.44
C ASP A 263 14.05 -16.13 -19.38
N GLU A 264 14.43 -15.58 -18.22
CA GLU A 264 15.71 -14.88 -18.02
C GLU A 264 16.71 -15.75 -17.24
N PHE A 265 16.30 -16.34 -16.11
CA PHE A 265 17.22 -17.05 -15.21
C PHE A 265 16.96 -18.56 -15.08
N ASP A 266 15.75 -19.03 -15.38
CA ASP A 266 15.36 -20.45 -15.32
C ASP A 266 14.76 -20.98 -16.63
N PHE A 267 15.34 -20.60 -17.76
CA PHE A 267 14.87 -21.00 -19.08
C PHE A 267 14.94 -22.53 -19.29
N ASN A 268 13.87 -23.14 -19.84
CA ASN A 268 13.81 -24.58 -20.10
C ASN A 268 14.96 -25.08 -21.01
N PRO A 269 15.87 -25.92 -20.51
CA PRO A 269 17.05 -26.37 -21.27
C PRO A 269 16.70 -27.36 -22.39
N ASN A 270 15.45 -27.82 -22.46
CA ASN A 270 14.98 -28.73 -23.51
C ASN A 270 14.25 -28.01 -24.65
N TYR A 271 14.09 -26.68 -24.57
CA TYR A 271 13.49 -25.84 -25.61
C TYR A 271 14.01 -26.19 -27.02
N HIS A 272 13.08 -26.33 -27.97
CA HIS A 272 13.36 -26.71 -29.37
C HIS A 272 14.10 -28.03 -29.56
N THR A 273 13.99 -28.95 -28.60
CA THR A 273 14.58 -30.29 -28.70
C THR A 273 13.53 -31.39 -28.57
N SER A 274 13.90 -32.59 -29.03
CA SER A 274 13.08 -33.79 -28.82
C SER A 274 12.97 -34.25 -27.35
N ASN A 275 13.61 -33.53 -26.42
CA ASN A 275 13.54 -33.76 -24.98
C ASN A 275 12.56 -32.82 -24.26
N ASP A 276 11.97 -31.84 -24.94
CA ASP A 276 10.90 -31.05 -24.32
C ASP A 276 9.67 -31.93 -24.10
N ARG A 277 9.60 -32.54 -22.91
CA ARG A 277 8.71 -33.66 -22.58
C ARG A 277 7.94 -33.37 -21.30
N PHE A 278 6.74 -33.92 -21.23
CA PHE A 278 5.82 -33.75 -20.09
C PHE A 278 6.44 -34.03 -18.71
N GLN A 279 7.42 -34.94 -18.62
CA GLN A 279 8.10 -35.26 -17.36
C GLN A 279 8.86 -34.08 -16.73
N TYR A 280 9.18 -33.04 -17.51
CA TYR A 280 9.87 -31.84 -17.05
C TYR A 280 8.91 -30.70 -16.66
N ILE A 281 7.61 -30.87 -16.88
CA ILE A 281 6.60 -29.88 -16.49
C ILE A 281 6.46 -29.86 -14.96
N ASN A 282 6.68 -28.69 -14.37
CA ASN A 282 6.36 -28.41 -12.98
C ASN A 282 4.84 -28.24 -12.84
N GLN A 283 4.15 -29.33 -12.51
CA GLN A 283 2.69 -29.40 -12.54
C GLN A 283 2.00 -28.39 -11.62
N ASN A 284 2.56 -28.10 -10.44
CA ASN A 284 1.95 -27.15 -9.50
C ASN A 284 2.12 -25.71 -9.96
N TYR A 285 3.30 -25.38 -10.47
CA TYR A 285 3.61 -24.09 -11.07
C TYR A 285 2.69 -23.82 -12.28
N PHE A 286 2.68 -24.74 -13.24
CA PHE A 286 1.82 -24.71 -14.43
C PHE A 286 0.34 -24.55 -14.07
N PHE A 287 -0.15 -25.31 -13.07
CA PHE A 287 -1.54 -25.19 -12.62
C PHE A 287 -1.90 -23.78 -12.18
N LYS A 288 -1.02 -23.16 -11.39
CA LYS A 288 -1.23 -21.80 -10.86
C LYS A 288 -1.19 -20.77 -11.98
N LEU A 289 -0.27 -20.91 -12.93
CA LEU A 289 -0.10 -19.97 -14.05
C LEU A 289 -1.24 -20.06 -15.06
N ALA A 290 -1.67 -21.27 -15.43
CA ALA A 290 -2.88 -21.48 -16.23
C ALA A 290 -4.13 -20.93 -15.51
N LYS A 291 -4.27 -21.19 -14.20
CA LYS A 291 -5.41 -20.70 -13.41
C LYS A 291 -5.47 -19.18 -13.35
N SER A 292 -4.34 -18.48 -13.18
CA SER A 292 -4.30 -17.02 -13.13
C SER A 292 -4.67 -16.38 -14.47
N ALA A 293 -4.23 -16.97 -15.59
CA ALA A 293 -4.65 -16.57 -16.93
C ALA A 293 -6.17 -16.70 -17.12
N ILE A 294 -6.75 -17.86 -16.76
CA ILE A 294 -8.19 -18.12 -16.86
C ILE A 294 -9.00 -17.15 -16.00
N ILE A 295 -8.57 -16.88 -14.76
CA ILE A 295 -9.20 -15.89 -13.86
C ILE A 295 -9.21 -14.50 -14.50
N THR A 296 -8.07 -14.08 -15.07
CA THR A 296 -7.94 -12.77 -15.69
C THR A 296 -8.82 -12.65 -16.93
N THR A 297 -8.80 -13.67 -17.80
CA THR A 297 -9.70 -13.76 -18.96
C THR A 297 -11.16 -13.71 -18.55
N ALA A 298 -11.55 -14.42 -17.49
CA ALA A 298 -12.92 -14.42 -16.98
C ALA A 298 -13.37 -13.03 -16.52
N LYS A 299 -12.54 -12.33 -15.73
CA LYS A 299 -12.85 -10.96 -15.26
C LYS A 299 -13.12 -10.00 -16.42
N TYR A 300 -12.30 -10.07 -17.47
CA TYR A 300 -12.47 -9.26 -18.67
C TYR A 300 -13.73 -9.64 -19.47
N ALA A 301 -13.90 -10.93 -19.77
CA ALA A 301 -15.03 -11.40 -20.58
C ALA A 301 -16.39 -11.21 -19.88
N MET A 302 -16.43 -11.30 -18.56
CA MET A 302 -17.62 -11.08 -17.73
C MET A 302 -17.81 -9.61 -17.30
N ASN A 303 -16.89 -8.72 -17.67
CA ASN A 303 -16.99 -7.27 -17.44
C ASN A 303 -17.06 -6.86 -15.96
N LEU A 304 -16.34 -7.57 -15.08
CA LEU A 304 -16.47 -7.47 -13.61
C LEU A 304 -15.66 -6.33 -12.98
N LYS A 305 -15.40 -5.21 -13.69
CA LYS A 305 -14.52 -4.14 -13.18
C LYS A 305 -15.33 -3.05 -12.47
N ILE A 306 -15.02 -2.81 -11.19
CA ILE A 306 -15.43 -1.59 -10.46
C ILE A 306 -14.23 -0.65 -10.40
N GLN A 307 -14.42 0.59 -10.84
CA GLN A 307 -13.41 1.64 -10.78
C GLN A 307 -13.83 2.69 -9.74
N PHE A 308 -12.85 3.12 -8.96
CA PHE A 308 -13.02 4.19 -7.98
C PHE A 308 -12.21 5.41 -8.40
N THR A 309 -12.77 6.59 -8.18
CA THR A 309 -11.99 7.83 -8.13
C THR A 309 -12.35 8.55 -6.84
N HIS A 310 -11.38 8.65 -5.93
CA HIS A 310 -11.54 9.25 -4.61
C HIS A 310 -10.31 10.08 -4.24
N ASN A 311 -10.54 11.27 -3.71
CA ASN A 311 -9.50 12.08 -3.10
C ASN A 311 -9.56 11.92 -1.58
N PRO A 312 -8.51 11.37 -0.94
CA PRO A 312 -8.51 11.19 0.51
C PRO A 312 -8.70 12.51 1.27
N VAL A 313 -9.36 12.42 2.43
CA VAL A 313 -9.57 13.58 3.30
C VAL A 313 -8.24 14.02 3.91
N SER A 314 -7.98 15.32 3.87
CA SER A 314 -6.83 15.92 4.54
C SER A 314 -7.10 16.15 6.03
N SER A 315 -6.05 16.05 6.83
CA SER A 315 -6.10 16.38 8.26
C SER A 315 -6.56 17.83 8.49
N LYS A 316 -7.28 18.08 9.60
CA LYS A 316 -7.92 19.36 9.91
C LYS A 316 -7.89 19.69 11.40
N SER A 317 -8.13 20.96 11.74
CA SER A 317 -8.16 21.48 13.12
C SER A 317 -9.57 21.83 13.62
N ASN A 318 -10.61 21.47 12.89
CA ASN A 318 -12.01 21.70 13.27
C ASN A 318 -12.77 20.37 13.40
N THR A 319 -13.86 20.39 14.16
CA THR A 319 -14.65 19.20 14.51
C THR A 319 -15.88 19.01 13.62
N LEU A 320 -15.99 19.74 12.50
CA LEU A 320 -17.15 19.63 11.61
C LEU A 320 -17.23 18.22 11.01
N PRO A 321 -18.42 17.73 10.58
CA PRO A 321 -18.54 16.49 9.82
C PRO A 321 -17.67 16.49 8.55
N ASP A 322 -17.26 15.31 8.09
CA ASP A 322 -16.48 15.13 6.87
C ASP A 322 -17.33 14.52 5.76
N THR A 323 -17.36 15.22 4.63
CA THR A 323 -18.02 14.76 3.41
C THR A 323 -17.02 14.02 2.52
N ILE A 324 -17.24 12.74 2.32
CA ILE A 324 -16.41 11.85 1.51
C ILE A 324 -17.07 11.67 0.15
N ASN A 325 -16.48 12.24 -0.89
CA ASN A 325 -16.94 12.09 -2.26
C ASN A 325 -16.14 10.99 -2.96
N VAL A 326 -16.83 10.08 -3.64
CA VAL A 326 -16.22 9.06 -4.49
C VAL A 326 -17.02 8.92 -5.78
N ASN A 327 -16.32 8.82 -6.89
CA ASN A 327 -16.91 8.37 -8.15
C ASN A 327 -16.74 6.85 -8.25
N ILE A 328 -17.83 6.14 -8.44
CA ILE A 328 -17.86 4.69 -8.55
C ILE A 328 -18.47 4.32 -9.91
N GLN A 329 -17.67 3.66 -10.74
CA GLN A 329 -18.09 3.16 -12.05
C GLN A 329 -18.06 1.64 -12.04
N SER A 330 -19.17 1.02 -12.44
CA SER A 330 -19.25 -0.42 -12.68
C SER A 330 -20.01 -0.67 -13.96
N ASN A 331 -19.61 -1.70 -14.70
CA ASN A 331 -20.32 -2.14 -15.89
C ASN A 331 -21.37 -3.23 -15.60
N SER A 332 -21.44 -3.76 -14.38
CA SER A 332 -22.45 -4.74 -13.92
C SER A 332 -23.53 -4.13 -13.03
N GLY A 333 -23.66 -2.79 -13.05
CA GLY A 333 -24.50 -2.05 -12.12
C GLY A 333 -23.87 -1.96 -10.73
N ILE A 334 -24.44 -1.13 -9.88
CA ILE A 334 -24.03 -0.96 -8.48
C ILE A 334 -25.20 -1.38 -7.60
N GLY A 335 -24.92 -2.15 -6.55
CA GLY A 335 -25.92 -2.58 -5.59
C GLY A 335 -26.72 -1.42 -4.98
N THR A 336 -27.96 -1.69 -4.59
CA THR A 336 -28.86 -0.72 -3.94
C THR A 336 -29.48 -1.31 -2.67
N GLY A 337 -30.12 -0.50 -1.82
CA GLY A 337 -30.74 -0.99 -0.59
C GLY A 337 -29.72 -1.60 0.39
N ILE A 338 -29.84 -2.89 0.71
CA ILE A 338 -28.85 -3.59 1.58
C ILE A 338 -27.48 -3.75 0.88
N ALA A 339 -27.49 -3.77 -0.45
CA ALA A 339 -26.34 -3.92 -1.33
C ALA A 339 -25.67 -2.58 -1.69
N GLN A 340 -26.20 -1.45 -1.23
CA GLN A 340 -25.68 -0.13 -1.60
C GLN A 340 -24.23 0.07 -1.13
N PRO A 341 -23.43 0.90 -1.84
CA PRO A 341 -22.10 1.28 -1.41
C PRO A 341 -22.06 1.79 0.04
N ARG A 342 -20.98 1.47 0.74
CA ARG A 342 -20.76 1.87 2.12
C ARG A 342 -19.39 2.47 2.31
N LEU A 343 -19.31 3.41 3.23
CA LEU A 343 -18.05 3.82 3.82
C LEU A 343 -18.00 3.28 5.25
N TYR A 344 -16.93 2.57 5.60
CA TYR A 344 -16.67 2.15 6.96
C TYR A 344 -15.61 3.06 7.55
N TYR A 345 -15.83 3.52 8.78
CA TYR A 345 -14.86 4.36 9.49
C TYR A 345 -14.73 3.95 10.95
N ARG A 346 -13.55 4.18 11.53
CA ARG A 346 -13.28 4.00 12.96
C ARG A 346 -12.46 5.17 13.47
N VAL A 347 -12.55 5.40 14.78
CA VAL A 347 -11.98 6.58 15.42
C VAL A 347 -11.11 6.16 16.60
N ASN A 348 -9.96 6.81 16.73
CA ASN A 348 -9.08 6.73 17.89
C ASN A 348 -9.03 8.10 18.55
N THR A 349 -9.49 8.20 19.80
CA THR A 349 -9.51 9.43 20.60
C THR A 349 -8.33 9.48 21.59
N GLY A 350 -7.19 8.88 21.24
CA GLY A 350 -6.01 8.74 22.10
C GLY A 350 -5.97 7.50 22.97
N GLN A 351 -6.98 6.61 22.89
CA GLN A 351 -7.08 5.36 23.67
C GLN A 351 -7.05 4.09 22.79
N GLY A 352 -6.70 4.25 21.51
CA GLY A 352 -6.77 3.19 20.50
C GLY A 352 -8.03 3.29 19.65
N PHE A 353 -8.07 2.52 18.56
CA PHE A 353 -9.20 2.51 17.63
C PHE A 353 -10.39 1.70 18.18
N GLY A 354 -11.58 2.28 18.09
CA GLY A 354 -12.84 1.57 18.31
C GLY A 354 -13.23 0.63 17.16
N ASN A 355 -14.43 0.05 17.26
CA ASN A 355 -15.03 -0.73 16.18
C ASN A 355 -15.36 0.16 14.98
N PHE A 356 -15.43 -0.46 13.79
CA PHE A 356 -15.92 0.23 12.59
C PHE A 356 -17.41 0.56 12.72
N ALA A 357 -17.74 1.83 12.53
CA ALA A 357 -19.05 2.29 12.14
C ALA A 357 -19.14 2.34 10.60
N PHE A 358 -20.34 2.54 10.06
CA PHE A 358 -20.53 2.74 8.63
C PHE A 358 -21.42 3.95 8.32
N ALA A 359 -21.24 4.49 7.13
CA ALA A 359 -22.06 5.52 6.50
C ALA A 359 -22.55 5.01 5.14
N ILE A 360 -23.73 5.48 4.74
CA ILE A 360 -24.33 5.30 3.42
C ILE A 360 -24.58 6.66 2.79
N ASP A 361 -24.76 6.68 1.47
CA ASP A 361 -25.27 7.85 0.77
C ASP A 361 -26.79 7.91 0.97
N ALA A 362 -27.23 8.69 1.96
CA ALA A 362 -28.63 8.74 2.37
C ALA A 362 -29.55 9.37 1.32
N ASP A 363 -29.02 10.27 0.50
CA ASP A 363 -29.75 10.97 -0.56
C ASP A 363 -29.68 10.21 -1.89
N GLY A 364 -28.77 9.25 -1.99
CA GLY A 364 -28.50 8.46 -3.19
C GLY A 364 -27.53 9.18 -4.12
N PRO A 365 -26.88 8.42 -5.03
CA PRO A 365 -25.83 8.97 -5.87
C PRO A 365 -26.37 9.97 -6.90
N SER A 366 -25.58 11.02 -7.16
CA SER A 366 -25.77 11.89 -8.33
C SER A 366 -24.99 11.32 -9.51
N GLY A 367 -25.66 10.50 -10.33
CA GLY A 367 -25.01 9.75 -11.40
C GLY A 367 -24.09 8.66 -10.84
N GLN A 368 -22.78 8.81 -11.02
CA GLN A 368 -21.75 7.89 -10.50
C GLN A 368 -21.08 8.42 -9.23
N GLN A 369 -21.46 9.61 -8.77
CA GLN A 369 -20.88 10.24 -7.61
C GLN A 369 -21.69 9.88 -6.35
N TYR A 370 -21.02 9.26 -5.39
CA TYR A 370 -21.55 8.93 -4.08
C TYR A 370 -20.96 9.86 -3.03
N GLN A 371 -21.80 10.21 -2.06
CA GLN A 371 -21.44 11.06 -0.94
C GLN A 371 -21.69 10.36 0.39
N PHE A 372 -20.64 10.17 1.19
CA PHE A 372 -20.75 9.65 2.55
C PHE A 372 -20.43 10.75 3.55
N ILE A 373 -21.10 10.74 4.71
CA ILE A 373 -20.82 11.68 5.80
C ILE A 373 -20.26 10.91 6.99
N ILE A 374 -19.02 11.21 7.36
CA ILE A 374 -18.49 10.86 8.67
C ILE A 374 -18.94 11.98 9.63
N PRO A 375 -19.64 11.66 10.73
CA PRO A 375 -20.13 12.67 11.67
C PRO A 375 -18.97 13.41 12.34
N SER A 376 -19.28 14.55 12.95
CA SER A 376 -18.32 15.37 13.72
C SER A 376 -17.54 14.51 14.73
N GLN A 377 -16.22 14.64 14.75
CA GLN A 377 -15.35 13.98 15.73
C GLN A 377 -14.69 15.01 16.63
N GLN A 378 -14.24 14.55 17.80
CA GLN A 378 -13.56 15.39 18.77
C GLN A 378 -12.17 15.82 18.26
N LEU A 379 -11.73 17.01 18.67
CA LEU A 379 -10.34 17.42 18.48
C LEU A 379 -9.41 16.44 19.23
N GLY A 380 -8.26 16.13 18.66
CA GLY A 380 -7.35 15.09 19.15
C GLY A 380 -7.75 13.66 18.73
N SER A 381 -8.48 13.51 17.62
CA SER A 381 -8.88 12.19 17.11
C SER A 381 -8.14 11.82 15.82
N ILE A 382 -7.93 10.52 15.61
CA ILE A 382 -7.50 9.93 14.33
C ILE A 382 -8.70 9.20 13.74
N VAL A 383 -8.99 9.44 12.47
CA VAL A 383 -10.03 8.72 11.73
C VAL A 383 -9.37 7.84 10.69
N GLU A 384 -9.80 6.59 10.63
CA GLU A 384 -9.48 5.67 9.53
C GLU A 384 -10.76 5.25 8.82
N TYR A 385 -10.69 5.12 7.49
CA TYR A 385 -11.83 4.68 6.71
C TYR A 385 -11.45 3.91 5.43
N TYR A 386 -12.43 3.16 4.92
CA TYR A 386 -12.40 2.54 3.59
C TYR A 386 -13.80 2.55 2.98
N ILE A 387 -13.87 2.48 1.65
CA ILE A 387 -15.10 2.44 0.86
C ILE A 387 -15.29 1.00 0.37
N ALA A 388 -16.52 0.51 0.34
CA ALA A 388 -16.88 -0.81 -0.15
C ALA A 388 -18.08 -0.74 -1.09
N VAL A 389 -17.99 -1.46 -2.20
CA VAL A 389 -18.99 -1.50 -3.25
C VAL A 389 -19.22 -2.95 -3.63
N GLN A 390 -20.49 -3.31 -3.82
CA GLN A 390 -20.84 -4.53 -4.53
C GLN A 390 -21.67 -4.20 -5.76
N ASP A 391 -21.64 -5.08 -6.76
CA ASP A 391 -22.56 -4.98 -7.89
C ASP A 391 -23.99 -5.38 -7.50
N GLU A 392 -24.92 -5.14 -8.41
CA GLU A 392 -26.36 -5.38 -8.20
C GLU A 392 -26.67 -6.86 -7.94
N GLU A 393 -25.90 -7.76 -8.54
CA GLU A 393 -26.08 -9.20 -8.43
C GLU A 393 -25.33 -9.82 -7.23
N GLY A 394 -24.53 -9.05 -6.49
CA GLY A 394 -23.71 -9.54 -5.37
C GLY A 394 -22.60 -10.51 -5.79
N LYS A 395 -22.16 -10.45 -7.05
CA LYS A 395 -21.08 -11.27 -7.61
C LYS A 395 -19.73 -10.58 -7.50
N VAL A 396 -19.72 -9.26 -7.52
CA VAL A 396 -18.53 -8.41 -7.55
C VAL A 396 -18.51 -7.56 -6.30
N ILE A 397 -17.39 -7.55 -5.57
CA ILE A 397 -17.19 -6.77 -4.36
C ILE A 397 -15.78 -6.20 -4.41
N GLU A 398 -15.68 -4.90 -4.27
CA GLU A 398 -14.42 -4.19 -4.22
C GLU A 398 -14.39 -3.21 -3.05
N THR A 399 -13.21 -3.04 -2.47
CA THR A 399 -12.95 -2.00 -1.48
C THR A 399 -11.90 -1.02 -1.99
N LEU A 400 -11.94 0.20 -1.44
CA LEU A 400 -10.90 1.20 -1.60
C LEU A 400 -10.48 1.68 -0.21
N PRO A 401 -9.24 1.41 0.25
CA PRO A 401 -8.18 0.62 -0.42
C PRO A 401 -8.57 -0.85 -0.65
N ALA A 402 -7.90 -1.51 -1.59
CA ALA A 402 -8.23 -2.88 -2.02
C ALA A 402 -7.94 -3.93 -0.93
N GLY A 403 -8.62 -5.08 -1.03
CA GLY A 403 -8.35 -6.28 -0.20
C GLY A 403 -9.41 -6.63 0.84
N GLY A 404 -10.44 -5.79 1.05
CA GLY A 404 -11.59 -6.09 1.91
C GLY A 404 -12.70 -6.84 1.18
N SER A 405 -13.60 -7.51 1.89
CA SER A 405 -14.65 -8.37 1.32
C SER A 405 -15.96 -8.33 2.13
N GLY A 406 -16.90 -9.23 1.83
CA GLY A 406 -18.21 -9.30 2.49
C GLY A 406 -19.34 -8.77 1.60
N ILE A 407 -20.47 -9.47 1.62
CA ILE A 407 -21.63 -9.25 0.75
C ILE A 407 -22.85 -9.04 1.65
N ASN A 408 -23.73 -8.09 1.27
CA ASN A 408 -25.02 -7.85 1.93
C ASN A 408 -24.92 -7.73 3.47
N PRO A 409 -24.25 -6.68 3.97
CA PRO A 409 -23.79 -5.51 3.22
C PRO A 409 -22.37 -5.62 2.64
N PRO A 410 -22.03 -4.83 1.61
CA PRO A 410 -20.68 -4.85 1.04
C PRO A 410 -19.63 -4.45 2.09
N GLY A 411 -18.47 -5.11 2.09
CA GLY A 411 -17.29 -4.66 2.84
C GLY A 411 -17.28 -4.95 4.34
N THR A 412 -18.06 -5.92 4.83
CA THR A 412 -18.05 -6.31 6.26
C THR A 412 -16.71 -6.88 6.75
N VAL A 413 -15.86 -7.34 5.83
CA VAL A 413 -14.48 -7.73 6.10
C VAL A 413 -13.57 -6.58 5.64
N PRO A 414 -12.86 -5.91 6.54
CA PRO A 414 -12.06 -4.75 6.18
C PRO A 414 -10.78 -5.14 5.39
N PRO A 415 -10.26 -4.25 4.53
CA PRO A 415 -8.93 -4.38 3.94
C PRO A 415 -7.82 -4.30 5.02
N SER A 416 -6.58 -4.61 4.63
CA SER A 416 -5.40 -4.46 5.50
C SER A 416 -4.88 -3.03 5.62
N GLU A 417 -5.28 -2.15 4.69
CA GLU A 417 -4.89 -0.75 4.63
C GLU A 417 -6.12 0.17 4.67
N TYR A 418 -5.94 1.39 5.18
CA TYR A 418 -7.01 2.37 5.34
C TYR A 418 -6.54 3.76 4.94
N PHE A 419 -7.46 4.59 4.45
CA PHE A 419 -7.24 6.03 4.45
C PHE A 419 -7.25 6.53 5.89
N ARG A 420 -6.39 7.49 6.22
CA ARG A 420 -6.25 8.03 7.56
C ARG A 420 -6.11 9.55 7.52
N TYR A 421 -6.71 10.24 8.47
CA TYR A 421 -6.49 11.67 8.70
C TYR A 421 -6.65 12.03 10.19
N PHE A 422 -6.06 13.16 10.57
CA PHE A 422 -6.08 13.69 11.93
C PHE A 422 -7.09 14.82 12.06
N ILE A 423 -7.80 14.86 13.19
CA ILE A 423 -8.65 15.97 13.61
C ILE A 423 -8.00 16.56 14.85
N ALA A 424 -7.03 17.45 14.66
CA ALA A 424 -6.19 17.99 15.72
C ALA A 424 -5.55 19.33 15.32
N ASN A 425 -5.15 20.11 16.31
CA ASN A 425 -4.27 21.25 16.06
C ASN A 425 -2.93 20.74 15.55
N GLN A 426 -2.46 21.28 14.42
CA GLN A 426 -1.18 20.91 13.83
C GLN A 426 -0.14 21.99 14.10
N THR A 427 1.11 21.58 14.24
CA THR A 427 2.28 22.47 14.32
C THR A 427 3.38 21.92 13.45
N ALA A 428 3.99 22.77 12.61
CA ALA A 428 5.20 22.38 11.88
C ALA A 428 6.38 22.36 12.85
N ILE A 429 6.94 21.17 13.08
CA ILE A 429 8.12 20.98 13.94
C ILE A 429 9.43 21.04 13.12
N PHE A 430 9.31 20.94 11.80
CA PHE A 430 10.38 21.20 10.84
C PHE A 430 9.76 21.73 9.55
N SER A 431 10.45 22.67 8.89
CA SER A 431 10.06 23.16 7.57
C SER A 431 11.31 23.58 6.80
N ASP A 432 11.34 23.27 5.51
CA ASP A 432 12.37 23.68 4.57
C ASP A 432 11.72 23.94 3.21
N ASP A 433 11.82 25.17 2.74
CA ASP A 433 11.33 25.62 1.43
C ASP A 433 12.39 25.44 0.32
N PHE A 434 13.53 24.85 0.65
CA PHE A 434 14.68 24.67 -0.25
C PHE A 434 15.16 25.96 -0.91
N SER A 435 14.96 27.13 -0.29
CA SER A 435 15.58 28.39 -0.70
C SER A 435 17.12 28.34 -0.63
N ASN A 436 17.67 27.40 0.14
CA ASN A 436 19.10 27.09 0.24
C ASN A 436 19.31 25.62 0.66
N ASN A 437 20.56 25.15 0.68
CA ASN A 437 20.90 23.76 1.06
C ASN A 437 21.52 23.64 2.48
N SER A 438 21.23 24.59 3.39
CA SER A 438 21.92 24.65 4.68
C SER A 438 21.58 23.47 5.60
N HIS A 439 20.40 22.87 5.48
CA HIS A 439 19.96 21.74 6.29
C HIS A 439 20.39 20.36 5.77
N TRP A 440 20.91 20.25 4.55
CA TRP A 440 21.11 18.94 3.91
C TRP A 440 22.54 18.70 3.45
N ILE A 441 22.90 17.42 3.39
CA ILE A 441 24.15 16.89 2.83
C ILE A 441 23.79 16.09 1.59
N SER A 442 24.36 16.50 0.44
CA SER A 442 24.31 15.75 -0.82
C SER A 442 25.63 14.99 -1.00
N ASN A 443 25.56 13.75 -1.47
CA ASN A 443 26.76 12.93 -1.74
C ASN A 443 27.24 12.98 -3.21
N SER A 444 26.50 13.59 -4.15
CA SER A 444 27.07 14.11 -5.41
C SER A 444 26.06 14.93 -6.24
N LEU A 445 24.93 14.35 -6.66
CA LEU A 445 24.09 14.95 -7.70
C LEU A 445 23.00 15.88 -7.18
N TRP A 446 22.48 15.63 -5.96
CA TRP A 446 21.41 16.45 -5.42
C TRP A 446 21.82 17.91 -5.28
N GLY A 447 21.01 18.81 -5.82
CA GLY A 447 21.27 20.25 -5.82
C GLY A 447 20.04 21.11 -6.09
N LEU A 448 20.20 22.40 -5.83
CA LEU A 448 19.17 23.41 -6.03
C LEU A 448 18.98 23.71 -7.51
N THR A 449 17.74 23.94 -7.92
CA THR A 449 17.40 24.36 -9.28
C THR A 449 16.32 25.42 -9.31
N SER A 450 16.46 26.41 -10.20
CA SER A 450 15.44 27.42 -10.49
C SER A 450 14.61 27.08 -11.74
N SER A 451 14.86 25.95 -12.39
CA SER A 451 14.14 25.53 -13.61
C SER A 451 12.68 25.16 -13.33
N SER A 452 12.40 24.65 -12.14
CA SER A 452 11.08 24.26 -11.68
C SER A 452 11.05 24.30 -10.15
N TYR A 453 10.02 24.92 -9.59
CA TYR A 453 9.79 24.99 -8.14
C TYR A 453 8.30 25.20 -7.87
N VAL A 454 7.86 24.91 -6.65
CA VAL A 454 6.55 25.32 -6.12
C VAL A 454 6.70 26.67 -5.42
N SER A 455 7.71 26.79 -4.55
CA SER A 455 8.05 28.03 -3.86
C SER A 455 9.36 28.62 -4.40
N ALA A 456 9.34 29.92 -4.72
CA ALA A 456 10.53 30.59 -5.24
C ALA A 456 11.63 30.73 -4.15
N PRO A 457 12.92 30.74 -4.50
CA PRO A 457 13.46 30.76 -5.87
C PRO A 457 13.91 29.38 -6.41
N PHE A 458 13.97 28.35 -5.57
CA PHE A 458 14.56 27.07 -5.93
C PHE A 458 13.72 25.91 -5.38
N SER A 459 13.83 24.76 -6.05
CA SER A 459 13.53 23.46 -5.45
C SER A 459 14.81 22.63 -5.40
N MET A 460 14.74 21.46 -4.76
CA MET A 460 15.84 20.51 -4.68
C MET A 460 15.57 19.34 -5.62
N THR A 461 16.57 18.89 -6.37
CA THR A 461 16.45 17.76 -7.30
C THR A 461 17.71 16.91 -7.32
N ASP A 462 17.60 15.62 -7.61
CA ASP A 462 18.76 14.74 -7.84
C ASP A 462 19.47 15.04 -9.17
N SER A 463 18.89 15.83 -10.06
CA SER A 463 19.45 16.07 -11.39
C SER A 463 19.35 17.56 -11.82
N PRO A 464 20.01 18.48 -11.09
CA PRO A 464 19.90 19.93 -11.32
C PRO A 464 20.54 20.38 -12.65
N GLY A 465 21.35 19.53 -13.27
CA GLY A 465 22.04 19.79 -14.55
C GLY A 465 21.36 19.21 -15.79
N GLY A 466 20.13 18.68 -15.68
CA GLY A 466 19.46 17.92 -16.73
C GLY A 466 19.25 16.48 -16.29
N ASN A 467 19.19 15.50 -17.20
CA ASN A 467 18.89 14.12 -16.82
C ASN A 467 19.93 13.50 -15.87
N TYR A 468 19.50 12.65 -14.93
CA TYR A 468 20.40 11.88 -14.07
C TYR A 468 21.25 10.88 -14.88
N PRO A 469 22.46 10.51 -14.44
CA PRO A 469 23.30 9.50 -15.10
C PRO A 469 22.91 8.06 -14.73
N ASN A 470 23.37 7.09 -15.54
CA ASN A 470 23.23 5.66 -15.25
C ASN A 470 24.15 5.21 -14.11
N SER A 471 23.77 4.13 -13.43
CA SER A 471 24.56 3.38 -12.44
C SER A 471 24.99 4.19 -11.23
N VAL A 472 24.16 5.14 -10.79
CA VAL A 472 24.49 5.98 -9.63
C VAL A 472 23.62 5.68 -8.42
N THR A 473 24.17 5.99 -7.25
CA THR A 473 23.44 5.96 -5.98
C THR A 473 23.71 7.27 -5.25
N ASN A 474 22.68 8.08 -5.10
CA ASN A 474 22.79 9.41 -4.51
C ASN A 474 21.83 9.62 -3.37
N THR A 475 22.24 10.44 -2.42
CA THR A 475 21.45 10.73 -1.23
C THR A 475 21.45 12.21 -0.93
N LEU A 476 20.27 12.70 -0.53
CA LEU A 476 20.09 13.97 0.14
C LEU A 476 19.68 13.65 1.58
N THR A 477 20.59 13.88 2.54
CA THR A 477 20.39 13.51 3.95
C THR A 477 20.34 14.75 4.82
N LEU A 478 19.35 14.84 5.71
CA LEU A 478 19.22 15.92 6.68
C LEU A 478 20.41 15.90 7.65
N LYS A 479 21.06 17.06 7.88
CA LYS A 479 22.24 17.18 8.76
C LYS A 479 21.92 16.81 10.19
N ASP A 480 20.91 17.47 10.74
CA ASP A 480 20.51 17.34 12.13
C ASP A 480 19.38 16.32 12.29
N THR A 481 19.21 15.83 13.52
CA THR A 481 18.05 15.02 13.86
C THR A 481 16.89 15.88 14.32
N ILE A 482 15.67 15.48 13.96
CA ILE A 482 14.42 16.09 14.42
C ILE A 482 13.83 15.22 15.51
N GLN A 483 13.64 15.78 16.71
CA GLN A 483 12.91 15.08 17.77
C GLN A 483 11.41 15.08 17.45
N LEU A 484 10.83 13.90 17.23
CA LEU A 484 9.38 13.77 17.13
C LEU A 484 8.78 13.78 18.55
N PRO A 485 7.85 14.70 18.85
CA PRO A 485 7.25 14.81 20.18
C PRO A 485 6.23 13.68 20.43
N ASP A 486 5.90 13.46 21.71
CA ASP A 486 4.81 12.55 22.12
C ASP A 486 3.45 13.18 21.82
N GLN A 487 2.94 13.02 20.60
CA GLN A 487 1.73 13.69 20.14
C GLN A 487 0.72 12.67 19.61
N LEU A 488 -0.42 13.09 19.07
CA LEU A 488 -1.40 12.16 18.52
C LEU A 488 -0.88 11.45 17.27
N GLY A 489 -0.14 12.19 16.44
CA GLY A 489 0.50 11.70 15.23
C GLY A 489 1.49 12.70 14.66
N SER A 490 2.25 12.26 13.66
CA SER A 490 3.14 13.12 12.89
C SER A 490 3.08 12.75 11.41
N LEU A 491 3.13 13.75 10.54
CA LEU A 491 3.07 13.60 9.08
C LEU A 491 4.25 14.33 8.46
N LEU A 492 4.98 13.64 7.57
CA LEU A 492 5.91 14.27 6.65
C LEU A 492 5.14 14.65 5.38
N ARG A 493 5.22 15.92 4.98
CA ARG A 493 4.62 16.46 3.76
C ARG A 493 5.68 17.15 2.94
N PHE A 494 5.59 17.05 1.61
CA PHE A 494 6.39 17.86 0.69
C PHE A 494 5.73 17.90 -0.68
N SER A 495 6.04 18.92 -1.47
CA SER A 495 5.72 18.96 -2.89
C SER A 495 6.71 18.12 -3.67
N ALA A 496 6.24 17.27 -4.60
CA ALA A 496 7.12 16.49 -5.47
C ALA A 496 6.60 16.36 -6.90
N LYS A 497 7.52 16.17 -7.83
CA LYS A 497 7.28 15.69 -9.20
C LYS A 497 8.47 14.84 -9.62
N TRP A 498 8.29 13.91 -10.56
CA TRP A 498 9.41 13.07 -11.00
C TRP A 498 9.23 12.49 -12.40
N ASN A 499 10.35 12.12 -13.01
CA ASN A 499 10.43 11.35 -14.23
C ASN A 499 11.62 10.39 -14.08
N LEU A 500 11.30 9.13 -13.83
CA LEU A 500 12.21 8.04 -13.53
C LEU A 500 11.89 6.86 -14.45
N GLU A 501 12.87 6.00 -14.73
CA GLU A 501 12.61 4.74 -15.43
C GLU A 501 11.68 3.84 -14.58
N LEU A 502 10.54 3.47 -15.16
CA LEU A 502 9.54 2.66 -14.47
C LEU A 502 10.09 1.25 -14.22
N GLY A 503 10.05 0.79 -12.96
CA GLY A 503 10.49 -0.55 -12.57
C GLY A 503 12.00 -0.72 -12.34
N TYR A 504 12.81 0.28 -12.69
CA TYR A 504 14.27 0.27 -12.52
C TYR A 504 14.69 1.42 -11.63
N ASP A 505 14.84 2.63 -12.17
CA ASP A 505 15.26 3.79 -11.38
C ASP A 505 14.24 4.19 -10.31
N TYR A 506 14.73 4.59 -9.14
CA TYR A 506 13.84 4.90 -8.03
C TYR A 506 14.38 5.91 -7.04
N VAL A 507 13.44 6.55 -6.35
CA VAL A 507 13.68 7.28 -5.11
C VAL A 507 12.97 6.57 -3.95
N GLN A 508 13.63 6.50 -2.79
CA GLN A 508 12.98 6.20 -1.51
C GLN A 508 13.14 7.39 -0.58
N VAL A 509 12.06 7.74 0.11
CA VAL A 509 12.14 8.58 1.31
C VAL A 509 12.35 7.65 2.50
N MET A 510 13.37 7.92 3.30
CA MET A 510 13.78 7.07 4.41
C MET A 510 13.93 7.88 5.69
N ALA A 511 13.67 7.24 6.83
CA ALA A 511 14.00 7.77 8.15
C ALA A 511 15.02 6.87 8.88
N SER A 512 15.90 7.48 9.68
CA SER A 512 16.79 6.79 10.60
C SER A 512 16.50 7.23 12.03
N THR A 513 16.46 6.28 12.97
CA THR A 513 16.30 6.55 14.42
C THR A 513 17.59 6.31 15.20
N ASN A 514 18.71 6.08 14.51
CA ASN A 514 20.00 5.72 15.09
C ASN A 514 21.16 6.42 14.37
N TYR A 515 20.96 7.71 14.08
CA TYR A 515 21.99 8.59 13.51
C TYR A 515 22.59 8.06 12.19
N GLY A 516 21.73 7.50 11.34
CA GLY A 516 22.09 7.06 9.99
C GLY A 516 22.72 5.67 9.90
N ALA A 517 22.83 4.93 11.00
CA ALA A 517 23.36 3.57 10.99
C ALA A 517 22.42 2.57 10.28
N SER A 518 21.11 2.77 10.37
CA SER A 518 20.11 2.05 9.57
C SER A 518 18.99 2.97 9.12
N TRP A 519 18.33 2.60 8.01
CA TRP A 519 17.31 3.40 7.35
C TRP A 519 16.04 2.59 7.14
N ILE A 520 14.90 3.22 7.43
CA ILE A 520 13.56 2.66 7.31
C ILE A 520 12.91 3.36 6.10
N PRO A 521 12.56 2.64 5.03
CA PRO A 521 11.83 3.22 3.90
C PRO A 521 10.41 3.59 4.34
N LEU A 522 9.94 4.75 3.91
CA LEU A 522 8.65 5.31 4.32
C LEU A 522 7.64 5.23 3.16
N SER A 523 6.45 4.73 3.46
CA SER A 523 5.35 4.64 2.48
C SER A 523 4.50 5.91 2.54
N GLY A 524 4.27 6.49 1.37
CA GLY A 524 3.46 7.68 1.15
C GLY A 524 2.32 7.43 0.18
N LYS A 525 1.54 8.48 -0.06
CA LYS A 525 0.38 8.50 -0.95
C LYS A 525 0.73 8.17 -2.41
N TYR A 526 1.92 8.54 -2.89
CA TYR A 526 2.36 8.28 -4.26
C TYR A 526 3.48 7.24 -4.36
N THR A 527 3.85 6.59 -3.26
CA THR A 527 4.75 5.44 -3.32
C THR A 527 4.00 4.21 -3.81
N ILE A 528 4.68 3.38 -4.58
CA ILE A 528 4.24 2.02 -4.88
C ILE A 528 5.17 1.02 -4.20
N ASN A 529 4.70 -0.19 -3.96
CA ASN A 529 5.60 -1.29 -3.59
C ASN A 529 6.40 -1.69 -4.83
N SER A 530 7.72 -1.58 -4.75
CA SER A 530 8.63 -1.94 -5.85
C SER A 530 8.54 -3.41 -6.22
N PHE A 531 8.77 -3.66 -7.50
CA PHE A 531 8.78 -4.96 -8.16
C PHE A 531 10.04 -5.08 -9.05
N GLY A 532 10.26 -6.26 -9.63
CA GLY A 532 11.44 -6.54 -10.46
C GLY A 532 12.70 -6.87 -9.66
N THR A 533 13.84 -6.97 -10.35
CA THR A 533 15.12 -7.46 -9.79
C THR A 533 16.05 -6.35 -9.29
N PHE A 534 15.88 -5.11 -9.77
CA PHE A 534 16.76 -3.98 -9.42
C PHE A 534 16.27 -3.17 -8.20
N GLN A 535 14.96 -2.93 -8.13
CA GLN A 535 14.35 -2.20 -7.03
C GLN A 535 14.27 -3.09 -5.77
N PRO A 536 14.30 -2.50 -4.56
CA PRO A 536 14.20 -3.28 -3.34
C PRO A 536 12.82 -3.95 -3.23
N ILE A 537 12.75 -5.28 -3.28
CA ILE A 537 11.48 -6.01 -3.35
C ILE A 537 10.52 -5.61 -2.22
N ASN A 538 9.26 -5.31 -2.58
CA ASN A 538 8.16 -4.98 -1.65
C ASN A 538 8.46 -3.81 -0.70
N GLN A 539 9.23 -2.83 -1.14
CA GLN A 539 9.47 -1.60 -0.40
C GLN A 539 8.80 -0.40 -1.07
N PRO A 540 8.46 0.66 -0.33
CA PRO A 540 7.89 1.86 -0.94
C PRO A 540 8.96 2.59 -1.77
N VAL A 541 8.63 2.85 -3.04
CA VAL A 541 9.46 3.62 -3.98
C VAL A 541 8.62 4.62 -4.79
N TYR A 542 9.27 5.66 -5.28
CA TYR A 542 8.81 6.45 -6.42
C TYR A 542 9.55 5.94 -7.66
N ASN A 543 8.81 5.63 -8.73
CA ASN A 543 9.33 5.31 -10.05
C ASN A 543 8.35 5.84 -11.12
N GLY A 544 8.69 5.68 -12.40
CA GLY A 544 7.84 6.15 -13.50
C GLY A 544 7.70 7.68 -13.57
N ILE A 545 6.55 8.18 -14.01
CA ILE A 545 6.37 9.59 -14.38
C ILE A 545 5.23 10.26 -13.62
N GLN A 546 5.53 11.39 -12.97
CA GLN A 546 4.60 12.34 -12.38
C GLN A 546 4.97 13.76 -12.82
N ASN A 547 4.39 14.22 -13.93
CA ASN A 547 4.77 15.49 -14.57
C ASN A 547 4.33 16.75 -13.81
N SER A 548 3.21 16.66 -13.08
CA SER A 548 2.68 17.77 -12.29
C SER A 548 3.09 17.65 -10.84
N TRP A 549 3.35 18.79 -10.19
CA TRP A 549 3.59 18.84 -8.75
C TRP A 549 2.40 18.23 -7.98
N VAL A 550 2.72 17.32 -7.07
CA VAL A 550 1.78 16.70 -6.14
C VAL A 550 2.24 16.94 -4.70
N ASN A 551 1.27 17.00 -3.78
CA ASN A 551 1.56 17.06 -2.35
C ASN A 551 1.62 15.65 -1.79
N GLU A 552 2.83 15.19 -1.50
CA GLU A 552 3.08 13.91 -0.86
C GLU A 552 2.82 14.01 0.65
N GLU A 553 2.29 12.94 1.22
CA GLU A 553 1.97 12.80 2.64
C GLU A 553 2.37 11.40 3.13
N ILE A 554 3.23 11.36 4.14
CA ILE A 554 3.78 10.15 4.74
C ILE A 554 3.48 10.16 6.24
N ASP A 555 2.71 9.19 6.72
CA ASP A 555 2.46 9.02 8.16
C ASP A 555 3.70 8.41 8.84
N ILE A 556 4.33 9.20 9.70
CA ILE A 556 5.52 8.82 10.47
C ILE A 556 5.21 8.70 11.97
N SER A 557 3.94 8.51 12.34
CA SER A 557 3.50 8.42 13.74
C SER A 557 4.12 7.22 14.47
N ASN A 558 4.50 6.16 13.75
CA ASN A 558 5.24 5.02 14.29
C ASN A 558 6.68 5.36 14.75
N LEU A 559 7.17 6.55 14.40
CA LEU A 559 8.49 7.05 14.80
C LEU A 559 8.43 8.07 15.96
N GLN A 560 7.26 8.35 16.52
CA GLN A 560 7.13 9.27 17.65
C GLN A 560 8.03 8.90 18.83
N ASN A 561 8.36 9.92 19.63
CA ASN A 561 9.27 9.82 20.78
C ASN A 561 10.72 9.45 20.42
N LYS A 562 11.11 9.58 19.15
CA LYS A 562 12.46 9.32 18.67
C LYS A 562 13.05 10.57 18.01
N ASN A 563 14.37 10.67 18.05
CA ASN A 563 15.11 11.54 17.14
C ASN A 563 15.19 10.86 15.78
N ILE A 564 14.73 11.53 14.74
CA ILE A 564 14.77 11.02 13.37
C ILE A 564 15.72 11.84 12.50
N GLN A 565 16.36 11.19 11.55
CA GLN A 565 17.04 11.82 10.42
C GLN A 565 16.33 11.40 9.14
N LEU A 566 16.11 12.34 8.21
CA LEU A 566 15.47 12.06 6.93
C LEU A 566 16.50 11.93 5.80
N ARG A 567 16.17 11.10 4.81
CA ARG A 567 16.97 10.93 3.60
C ARG A 567 16.07 10.70 2.39
N PHE A 568 16.41 11.35 1.28
CA PHE A 568 16.01 10.92 -0.06
C PHE A 568 17.14 10.08 -0.64
N TYR A 569 16.83 8.84 -1.02
CA TYR A 569 17.77 7.88 -1.58
C TYR A 569 17.39 7.63 -3.04
N PHE A 570 18.21 8.09 -3.97
CA PHE A 570 18.05 7.88 -5.40
C PHE A 570 19.01 6.79 -5.88
N LYS A 571 18.54 5.90 -6.76
CA LYS A 571 19.38 4.88 -7.41
C LYS A 571 18.94 4.67 -8.85
N SER A 572 19.91 4.67 -9.77
CA SER A 572 19.70 4.35 -11.18
C SER A 572 20.45 3.12 -11.67
N ASP A 573 19.89 2.47 -12.68
CA ASP A 573 20.41 1.25 -13.30
C ASP A 573 21.38 1.53 -14.49
N GLY A 574 21.75 0.52 -15.27
CA GLY A 574 22.72 0.66 -16.37
C GLY A 574 22.22 1.40 -17.63
N SER A 575 20.94 1.70 -17.73
CA SER A 575 20.24 2.22 -18.91
C SER A 575 19.33 3.42 -18.57
N THR A 576 18.74 4.03 -19.60
CA THR A 576 17.68 5.05 -19.53
C THR A 576 17.86 6.19 -18.51
N THR A 577 18.17 7.39 -19.00
CA THR A 577 18.21 8.59 -18.16
C THR A 577 16.96 9.46 -18.33
N ALA A 578 16.52 10.10 -17.25
CA ALA A 578 15.39 11.01 -17.24
C ALA A 578 15.61 12.22 -16.31
N ASP A 579 14.64 13.12 -16.22
CA ASP A 579 14.70 14.40 -15.49
C ASP A 579 14.70 14.25 -13.95
N GLY A 580 14.61 13.04 -13.42
CA GLY A 580 14.81 12.78 -11.99
C GLY A 580 13.61 13.16 -11.13
N PHE A 581 13.89 13.37 -9.85
CA PHE A 581 12.96 13.66 -8.78
C PHE A 581 13.20 15.07 -8.25
N TYR A 582 12.11 15.79 -8.04
CA TYR A 582 12.12 17.14 -7.48
C TYR A 582 11.33 17.14 -6.18
N VAL A 583 11.85 17.85 -5.18
CA VAL A 583 11.21 18.06 -3.88
C VAL A 583 11.23 19.54 -3.51
N ASP A 584 10.12 20.02 -2.96
CA ASP A 584 9.95 21.39 -2.49
C ASP A 584 9.02 21.44 -1.27
N ASP A 585 8.99 22.56 -0.54
CA ASP A 585 8.08 22.83 0.58
C ASP A 585 7.95 21.68 1.61
N LEU A 586 9.08 21.12 2.06
CA LEU A 586 9.08 20.00 3.00
C LEU A 586 8.72 20.46 4.40
N GLN A 587 7.77 19.77 5.02
CA GLN A 587 7.33 20.00 6.40
C GLN A 587 7.18 18.69 7.16
N ILE A 588 7.55 18.71 8.44
CA ILE A 588 7.07 17.71 9.40
C ILE A 588 6.03 18.37 10.28
N LEU A 589 4.80 17.88 10.20
CA LEU A 589 3.67 18.32 11.00
C LEU A 589 3.51 17.38 12.18
N SER A 590 3.25 17.93 13.36
CA SER A 590 2.85 17.18 14.54
C SER A 590 1.42 17.56 14.93
N PHE A 591 0.61 16.57 15.27
CA PHE A 591 -0.81 16.71 15.58
C PHE A 591 -1.02 16.57 17.07
N ALA A 592 -1.46 17.63 17.72
CA ALA A 592 -1.61 17.68 19.17
C ALA A 592 -2.57 16.60 19.68
N LYS A 593 -2.23 15.92 20.78
CA LYS A 593 -3.23 15.18 21.58
C LYS A 593 -4.32 16.16 22.02
N SER A 594 -5.55 15.68 22.19
CA SER A 594 -6.59 16.48 22.85
C SER A 594 -6.09 16.85 24.24
N SER A 595 -5.99 18.13 24.55
CA SER A 595 -5.71 18.56 25.92
C SER A 595 -6.98 18.33 26.73
N GLN A 596 -6.97 17.30 27.59
CA GLN A 596 -8.09 17.06 28.49
C GLN A 596 -8.22 18.27 29.42
N GLN A 597 -9.39 18.90 29.46
CA GLN A 597 -9.67 19.89 30.49
C GLN A 597 -9.67 19.18 31.84
N TYR A 598 -8.83 19.65 32.74
CA TYR A 598 -8.71 19.14 34.09
C TYR A 598 -9.10 20.23 35.09
N THR A 599 -9.95 19.85 36.04
CA THR A 599 -10.25 20.71 37.20
C THR A 599 -9.34 20.29 38.34
N ALA A 600 -8.25 21.03 38.53
CA ALA A 600 -7.34 20.79 39.65
C ALA A 600 -7.88 21.40 40.94
N THR A 601 -7.84 20.61 42.02
CA THR A 601 -8.28 21.02 43.34
C THR A 601 -7.08 21.50 44.16
N VAL A 602 -7.03 22.79 44.51
CA VAL A 602 -6.00 23.37 45.39
C VAL A 602 -6.62 23.71 46.73
N ASN A 603 -6.23 22.96 47.76
CA ASN A 603 -6.69 23.19 49.13
C ASN A 603 -5.71 24.11 49.87
N VAL A 604 -6.23 25.16 50.49
CA VAL A 604 -5.45 26.09 51.32
C VAL A 604 -6.00 26.12 52.74
N ASN A 605 -5.11 26.31 53.70
CA ASN A 605 -5.41 26.51 55.11
C ASN A 605 -5.44 28.00 55.47
N THR A 606 -5.96 28.33 56.64
CA THR A 606 -5.81 29.68 57.21
C THR A 606 -4.33 29.97 57.48
N GLY A 607 -3.84 31.15 57.08
CA GLY A 607 -2.44 31.53 57.21
C GLY A 607 -1.64 31.35 55.93
N TRP A 608 -0.33 31.16 56.07
CA TRP A 608 0.60 31.03 54.95
C TRP A 608 0.55 29.62 54.37
N ASN A 609 0.47 29.52 53.05
CA ASN A 609 0.42 28.27 52.31
C ASN A 609 1.48 28.26 51.23
N LEU A 610 2.09 27.10 51.03
CA LEU A 610 3.03 26.86 49.95
C LEU A 610 2.31 26.14 48.81
N ILE A 611 2.04 26.87 47.73
CA ILE A 611 1.17 26.42 46.64
C ILE A 611 1.90 26.41 45.30
N SER A 612 1.32 25.75 44.31
CA SER A 612 1.77 25.76 42.92
C SER A 612 0.60 25.68 41.94
N LEU A 613 0.89 25.83 40.65
CA LEU A 613 -0.11 25.72 39.59
C LEU A 613 0.01 24.36 38.87
N PRO A 614 -0.95 23.43 39.07
CA PRO A 614 -0.85 22.05 38.59
C PRO A 614 -1.37 21.83 37.15
N VAL A 615 -2.03 22.82 36.55
CA VAL A 615 -2.62 22.75 35.20
C VAL A 615 -2.26 24.00 34.40
N ASN A 616 -2.27 23.92 33.08
CA ASN A 616 -2.03 25.07 32.20
C ASN A 616 -3.31 25.92 32.11
N VAL A 617 -3.26 27.13 32.65
CA VAL A 617 -4.42 28.05 32.69
C VAL A 617 -4.31 29.14 31.63
N ILE A 618 -5.45 29.61 31.14
CA ILE A 618 -5.52 30.75 30.20
C ILE A 618 -5.11 32.05 30.89
N ASP A 619 -5.51 32.22 32.16
CA ASP A 619 -5.20 33.40 32.96
C ASP A 619 -4.48 33.00 34.24
N ASN A 620 -3.19 33.32 34.29
CA ASN A 620 -2.30 32.92 35.36
C ASN A 620 -2.12 34.00 36.44
N ARG A 621 -2.89 35.10 36.39
CA ARG A 621 -2.80 36.18 37.37
C ARG A 621 -3.21 35.67 38.75
N LYS A 622 -2.43 36.02 39.79
CA LYS A 622 -2.74 35.66 41.19
C LYS A 622 -4.15 36.10 41.57
N THR A 623 -4.57 37.29 41.13
CA THR A 623 -5.89 37.85 41.42
C THR A 623 -7.04 37.09 40.77
N PHE A 624 -6.76 36.37 39.69
CA PHE A 624 -7.74 35.51 39.02
C PHE A 624 -7.80 34.12 39.68
N LEU A 625 -6.63 33.51 39.92
CA LEU A 625 -6.54 32.14 40.47
C LEU A 625 -6.88 32.08 41.96
N PHE A 626 -6.44 33.09 42.72
CA PHE A 626 -6.58 33.17 44.18
C PHE A 626 -7.06 34.59 44.59
N PRO A 627 -8.29 34.97 44.22
CA PRO A 627 -8.81 36.33 44.44
C PRO A 627 -8.81 36.75 45.91
N ASP A 628 -9.09 35.79 46.81
CA ASP A 628 -9.24 36.05 48.25
C ASP A 628 -7.92 35.93 49.05
N ALA A 629 -6.79 35.68 48.39
CA ALA A 629 -5.49 35.66 49.08
C ALA A 629 -5.13 37.07 49.57
N THR A 630 -4.78 37.18 50.84
CA THR A 630 -4.57 38.46 51.55
C THR A 630 -3.14 38.99 51.42
N SER A 631 -2.26 38.22 50.79
CA SER A 631 -0.90 38.64 50.44
C SER A 631 -0.73 38.66 48.92
N ASN A 632 0.36 39.28 48.47
CA ASN A 632 0.92 39.00 47.15
C ASN A 632 1.43 37.56 47.11
N ALA A 633 1.64 37.01 45.90
CA ALA A 633 2.34 35.74 45.76
C ALA A 633 3.85 35.99 45.80
N PHE A 634 4.58 35.19 46.59
CA PHE A 634 6.03 35.29 46.69
C PHE A 634 6.68 34.01 46.18
N ARG A 635 7.44 34.12 45.08
CA ARG A 635 8.34 33.05 44.60
C ARG A 635 9.72 33.21 45.22
N TYR A 636 10.55 32.17 45.14
CA TYR A 636 11.94 32.26 45.59
C TYR A 636 12.92 32.33 44.40
N ASP A 637 13.84 33.29 44.44
CA ASP A 637 14.91 33.50 43.47
C ASP A 637 16.07 34.21 44.18
N ASN A 638 16.89 33.45 44.90
CA ASN A 638 17.92 33.97 45.82
C ASN A 638 17.36 34.95 46.88
N GLY A 639 16.08 34.81 47.21
CA GLY A 639 15.30 35.70 48.06
C GLY A 639 13.82 35.63 47.68
N TYR A 640 12.94 36.15 48.52
CA TYR A 640 11.51 36.22 48.17
C TYR A 640 11.25 37.39 47.23
N VAL A 641 10.67 37.07 46.07
CA VAL A 641 10.31 38.03 45.04
C VAL A 641 8.80 37.99 44.85
N GLN A 642 8.16 39.16 44.91
CA GLN A 642 6.75 39.30 44.59
C GLN A 642 6.49 38.91 43.13
N SER A 643 5.39 38.21 42.89
CA SER A 643 4.93 37.84 41.55
C SER A 643 3.44 38.09 41.43
N ASP A 644 3.04 38.81 40.38
CA ASP A 644 1.63 39.12 40.12
C ASP A 644 0.91 37.97 39.38
N SER A 645 1.69 37.01 38.85
CA SER A 645 1.21 35.79 38.18
C SER A 645 1.84 34.52 38.78
N ILE A 646 1.11 33.42 38.71
CA ILE A 646 1.54 32.10 39.17
C ILE A 646 1.90 31.26 37.94
N TYR A 647 3.18 30.93 37.78
CA TYR A 647 3.67 30.15 36.64
C TYR A 647 3.81 28.68 37.01
N ASN A 648 3.50 27.80 36.06
CA ASN A 648 3.69 26.36 36.21
C ASN A 648 5.17 26.04 36.52
N GLY A 649 5.39 24.99 37.33
CA GLY A 649 6.73 24.54 37.73
C GLY A 649 7.35 25.30 38.90
N LEU A 650 6.82 26.47 39.25
CA LEU A 650 7.28 27.25 40.40
C LEU A 650 6.37 27.08 41.62
N GLY A 651 6.96 27.16 42.81
CA GLY A 651 6.21 27.23 44.07
C GLY A 651 6.12 28.66 44.61
N TYR A 652 5.02 28.95 45.32
CA TYR A 652 4.69 30.29 45.80
C TYR A 652 4.16 30.29 47.23
N TRP A 653 4.51 31.31 47.99
CA TRP A 653 3.86 31.63 49.26
C TRP A 653 2.70 32.59 49.07
N LEU A 654 1.51 32.17 49.51
CA LEU A 654 0.32 33.02 49.61
C LEU A 654 -0.31 32.87 50.99
N LYS A 655 -0.86 33.97 51.51
CA LYS A 655 -1.59 34.00 52.79
C LYS A 655 -3.10 34.08 52.56
N PHE A 656 -3.86 33.34 53.35
CA PHE A 656 -5.32 33.31 53.31
C PHE A 656 -5.92 33.54 54.70
N ASN A 657 -7.08 34.20 54.78
CA ASN A 657 -7.78 34.47 56.05
C ASN A 657 -8.65 33.30 56.55
N SER A 658 -8.87 32.28 55.71
CA SER A 658 -9.69 31.11 56.02
C SER A 658 -9.27 29.94 55.14
N ALA A 659 -9.43 28.72 55.63
CA ALA A 659 -9.25 27.52 54.82
C ALA A 659 -10.31 27.46 53.70
N ARG A 660 -9.90 27.06 52.50
CA ARG A 660 -10.78 26.96 51.32
C ARG A 660 -10.20 26.01 50.27
N THR A 661 -11.07 25.52 49.40
CA THR A 661 -10.73 24.79 48.19
C THR A 661 -10.93 25.65 46.95
N TYR A 662 -9.93 25.70 46.07
CA TYR A 662 -10.00 26.33 44.75
C TYR A 662 -10.05 25.26 43.66
N ASN A 663 -11.01 25.39 42.74
CA ASN A 663 -11.12 24.57 41.56
C ASN A 663 -10.55 25.34 40.37
N ILE A 664 -9.36 24.98 39.94
CA ILE A 664 -8.64 25.64 38.84
C ILE A 664 -8.84 24.82 37.58
N ASN A 665 -9.57 25.39 36.62
CA ASN A 665 -9.75 24.77 35.30
C ASN A 665 -8.58 25.13 34.40
N GLY A 666 -7.96 24.10 33.82
CA GLY A 666 -6.87 24.27 32.89
C GLY A 666 -6.68 23.04 32.02
N LEU A 667 -5.74 23.12 31.09
CA LEU A 667 -5.32 21.99 30.29
C LEU A 667 -4.38 21.11 31.12
N GLU A 668 -4.51 19.80 30.95
CA GLU A 668 -3.61 18.81 31.56
C GLU A 668 -2.12 19.09 31.25
N MET A 669 -1.26 18.65 32.18
CA MET A 669 0.18 18.80 32.12
C MET A 669 0.85 17.46 32.45
N ASP A 670 1.23 16.71 31.41
CA ASP A 670 1.88 15.40 31.56
C ASP A 670 3.35 15.49 31.98
N SER A 671 3.99 16.64 31.77
CA SER A 671 5.38 16.84 32.20
C SER A 671 5.73 18.31 32.35
N ILE A 672 6.75 18.60 33.16
CA ILE A 672 7.36 19.93 33.22
C ILE A 672 8.86 19.85 33.48
N ILE A 673 9.60 20.75 32.82
CA ILE A 673 11.04 20.98 33.04
C ILE A 673 11.21 22.27 33.83
N ILE A 674 11.85 22.20 34.98
CA ILE A 674 12.02 23.31 35.91
C ILE A 674 13.52 23.61 36.00
N SER A 675 13.92 24.81 35.54
CA SER A 675 15.27 25.30 35.75
C SER A 675 15.49 25.66 37.22
N VAL A 676 16.57 25.13 37.79
CA VAL A 676 16.95 25.34 39.20
C VAL A 676 18.35 25.91 39.28
N LYS A 677 18.57 26.78 40.28
CA LYS A 677 19.87 27.39 40.58
C LYS A 677 20.52 26.72 41.79
N THR A 678 21.84 26.76 41.84
CA THR A 678 22.64 26.29 42.98
C THR A 678 22.06 26.77 44.32
N GLY A 679 21.83 25.86 45.26
CA GLY A 679 21.18 26.17 46.54
C GLY A 679 19.68 25.85 46.55
N TRP A 680 18.90 26.61 47.34
CA TRP A 680 17.49 26.32 47.58
C TRP A 680 16.60 26.81 46.44
N ASN A 681 15.64 25.98 46.03
CA ASN A 681 14.66 26.27 44.99
C ASN A 681 13.26 25.92 45.49
N LEU A 682 12.28 26.70 45.05
CA LEU A 682 10.88 26.52 45.38
C LEU A 682 10.10 26.13 44.13
N ILE A 683 9.67 24.87 44.07
CA ILE A 683 9.11 24.25 42.87
C ILE A 683 7.64 23.83 43.06
N GLY A 684 6.95 23.59 41.95
CA GLY A 684 5.57 23.11 41.91
C GLY A 684 5.41 21.70 41.34
N GLY A 685 4.23 21.11 41.49
CA GLY A 685 3.85 19.78 40.96
C GLY A 685 2.92 19.84 39.74
N LEU A 686 2.55 18.66 39.21
CA LEU A 686 1.62 18.48 38.08
C LEU A 686 0.17 18.27 38.55
N ASN A 687 -0.75 17.91 37.64
CA ASN A 687 -2.16 17.62 37.91
C ASN A 687 -2.40 16.26 38.58
N HIS A 688 -1.36 15.46 38.79
CA HIS A 688 -1.41 14.17 39.47
C HIS A 688 -0.26 14.02 40.48
N GLN A 689 -0.32 12.94 41.28
CA GLN A 689 0.68 12.64 42.29
C GLN A 689 1.97 12.09 41.66
N ILE A 690 3.13 12.62 42.05
CA ILE A 690 4.44 12.17 41.55
C ILE A 690 5.27 11.60 42.70
N ASN A 691 5.82 10.40 42.55
CA ASN A 691 6.80 9.90 43.52
C ASN A 691 8.16 10.53 43.24
N VAL A 692 8.84 10.98 44.29
CA VAL A 692 10.17 11.62 44.20
C VAL A 692 11.19 10.71 43.52
N VAL A 693 11.03 9.39 43.61
CA VAL A 693 11.90 8.41 42.93
C VAL A 693 11.79 8.41 41.41
N ASP A 694 10.68 8.94 40.86
CA ASP A 694 10.43 9.00 39.42
C ASP A 694 10.95 10.32 38.80
N ILE A 695 11.37 11.28 39.64
CA ILE A 695 11.89 12.59 39.22
C ILE A 695 13.28 12.41 38.60
N ARG A 696 13.47 12.98 37.40
CA ARG A 696 14.78 13.01 36.73
C ARG A 696 15.43 14.38 36.86
N THR A 697 16.76 14.42 36.88
CA THR A 697 17.53 15.67 36.93
C THR A 697 18.59 15.73 35.85
N ILE A 698 18.92 16.95 35.43
CA ILE A 698 20.04 17.24 34.54
C ILE A 698 20.96 18.28 35.23
N PRO A 699 22.23 17.95 35.51
CA PRO A 699 22.85 16.63 35.38
C PRO A 699 22.28 15.59 36.34
N GLU A 700 22.62 14.31 36.14
CA GLU A 700 22.32 13.26 37.11
C GLU A 700 22.99 13.57 38.46
N ASN A 701 22.33 13.24 39.57
CA ASN A 701 22.75 13.56 40.95
C ASN A 701 22.74 15.06 41.31
N LEU A 702 21.81 15.84 40.74
CA LEU A 702 21.66 17.28 41.00
C LEU A 702 21.21 17.61 42.44
N LEU A 703 20.41 16.73 43.06
CA LEU A 703 19.74 16.99 44.33
C LEU A 703 20.71 16.84 45.52
N SER A 704 20.74 17.85 46.39
CA SER A 704 21.53 17.87 47.64
C SER A 704 20.68 17.72 48.91
N SER A 705 19.36 17.60 48.75
CA SER A 705 18.41 17.40 49.85
C SER A 705 17.20 16.57 49.38
N SER A 706 16.42 16.06 50.34
CA SER A 706 15.03 15.66 50.07
C SER A 706 14.17 16.83 49.61
N PHE A 707 12.97 16.54 49.10
CA PHE A 707 11.93 17.54 48.91
C PHE A 707 11.22 17.81 50.24
N TYR A 708 10.90 19.06 50.53
CA TYR A 708 10.20 19.46 51.76
C TYR A 708 8.90 20.18 51.42
N GLY A 709 7.78 19.64 51.93
CA GLY A 709 6.48 20.30 51.90
C GLY A 709 6.28 21.17 53.15
N TYR A 710 5.27 22.05 53.12
CA TYR A 710 4.90 22.88 54.26
C TYR A 710 3.43 22.68 54.65
N GLU A 711 3.18 22.38 55.93
CA GLU A 711 1.83 22.35 56.52
C GLU A 711 1.76 23.21 57.79
N SER A 712 2.34 22.74 58.90
CA SER A 712 2.56 23.52 60.14
C SER A 712 4.05 23.67 60.47
N GLY A 713 4.90 23.38 59.48
CA GLY A 713 6.34 23.25 59.54
C GLY A 713 6.86 22.55 58.28
N TYR A 714 8.17 22.53 58.08
CA TYR A 714 8.77 21.81 56.95
C TYR A 714 8.96 20.34 57.27
N LEU A 715 8.42 19.48 56.41
CA LEU A 715 8.53 18.03 56.55
C LEU A 715 9.09 17.44 55.24
N PRO A 716 10.06 16.51 55.32
CA PRO A 716 10.52 15.80 54.12
C PRO A 716 9.37 14.98 53.54
N THR A 717 9.30 14.90 52.22
CA THR A 717 8.28 14.12 51.49
C THR A 717 8.93 13.24 50.43
N THR A 718 8.29 12.10 50.16
CA THR A 718 8.60 11.21 49.04
C THR A 718 7.61 11.39 47.88
N ILE A 719 6.63 12.31 48.03
CA ILE A 719 5.55 12.53 47.09
C ILE A 719 5.35 14.04 46.85
N ILE A 720 5.18 14.41 45.59
CA ILE A 720 4.76 15.74 45.14
C ILE A 720 3.26 15.67 44.78
N LEU A 721 2.45 16.49 45.43
CA LEU A 721 0.99 16.54 45.27
C LEU A 721 0.56 17.73 44.41
N PRO A 722 -0.53 17.59 43.65
CA PRO A 722 -1.09 18.70 42.86
C PRO A 722 -1.40 19.94 43.72
N GLY A 723 -1.05 21.11 43.19
CA GLY A 723 -1.37 22.40 43.82
C GLY A 723 -0.52 22.79 45.03
N LYS A 724 0.38 21.92 45.50
CA LYS A 724 1.32 22.22 46.58
C LYS A 724 2.69 22.64 46.04
N GLY A 725 3.38 23.51 46.75
CA GLY A 725 4.77 23.86 46.46
C GLY A 725 5.74 23.09 47.38
N TYR A 726 6.98 22.94 46.93
CA TYR A 726 8.01 22.14 47.60
C TYR A 726 9.38 22.81 47.55
N TRP A 727 10.12 22.72 48.65
CA TRP A 727 11.53 23.12 48.70
C TRP A 727 12.43 21.97 48.31
N VAL A 728 13.45 22.28 47.51
CA VAL A 728 14.53 21.35 47.18
C VAL A 728 15.85 22.11 47.05
N LYS A 729 16.94 21.52 47.52
CA LYS A 729 18.28 22.11 47.41
C LYS A 729 19.09 21.36 46.37
N VAL A 730 19.80 22.07 45.49
CA VAL A 730 20.64 21.48 44.43
C VAL A 730 22.10 21.89 44.55
N TYR A 731 23.01 21.02 44.10
CA TYR A 731 24.46 21.24 44.18
C TYR A 731 25.00 22.28 43.18
N GLN A 732 24.33 22.43 42.06
CA GLN A 732 24.70 23.33 40.97
C GLN A 732 23.46 23.75 40.18
N ASP A 733 23.63 24.64 39.20
CA ASP A 733 22.55 25.00 38.27
C ASP A 733 22.20 23.79 37.39
N GLY A 734 20.92 23.61 37.10
CA GLY A 734 20.44 22.44 36.35
C GLY A 734 18.94 22.46 36.09
N GLN A 735 18.40 21.28 35.79
CA GLN A 735 16.98 21.08 35.51
C GLN A 735 16.40 19.91 36.31
N ILE A 736 15.19 20.08 36.82
CA ILE A 736 14.36 19.03 37.40
C ILE A 736 13.23 18.73 36.41
N ILE A 737 13.04 17.46 36.08
CA ILE A 737 12.01 16.98 35.15
C ILE A 737 10.98 16.18 35.94
N LEU A 738 9.75 16.66 35.95
CA LEU A 738 8.59 15.99 36.51
C LEU A 738 7.78 15.38 35.35
N LYS A 739 7.32 14.14 35.51
CA LYS A 739 6.52 13.38 34.55
C LYS A 739 5.50 12.52 35.28
#